data_AF-B1ZPQ9-F1
#
_entry.id   AF-B1ZPQ9-F1
#
_cell.length_a   1.000
_cell.length_b   1.000
_cell.length_c   1.000
_cell.angle_alpha   90.00
_cell.angle_beta   90.00
_cell.angle_gamma   90.00
#
_symmetry.space_group_name_H-M   'P 1'
#
loop_
_entity.id
_entity.type
_entity.pdbx_description
1 polymer ?
#
loop_
_entity_poly.entity_id
_entity_poly.type
_entity_poly.pdbx_seq_one_letter_code
_entity_poly.pdbx_strand_id
1 'polypeptide(L)'
;MPRSRAFFSVRNAWFVAALLVTTAVSTTAAGAPTPRPDSTWTITLDPHASALERFAARELQRYVYVCSGELPKIQSAATAPADHAFVLGIAPQPLLRDGPAGPQLAAQQYRLQAEGSRDVSRIWIVGGDPLGLLYGVYRLAEKLGVRFYLHGDVIPDERALLDFEPFHEEGRPLFSVRGLQPFHDFAEGPDWWNRDDYLAHVGQLAKLRMNFLGLHTYPESQVGPEPTVWIGGPGEFDQHGRVDVAYRASYHTTSRSGQSWWAYAPVPTSEFTGGAAELFDRDDFGGDVMRDASFAAQTPGSAAVVFNRAADLLGTAFAEARRLGVLTCIGTETPLTLPGAVRDRLVRSGRNPDDPATTREIYRAMFDRITRATPVDYYWLWTPETWTWEGNRPEHFAKTAADIEAALAALRDLKNPITLATCGWVLGPQHDRSALDRLLPPASPMSAINSSVGHVAIERAFTNLSERPRWAIPWLENDGNLTSPQLWAGRMRYDAADALRLGCTGLIGIHWRTQILAPQISALAVAAWEQPWIPDDFDATRIPPLTTSGATGGRAVRTDEPIDGERVSGVNPFASNRIGMAAYDLLVPSGSYTVRLGFSEIENAAPGARVFAVKLNGETLINRLDVSATQGKNRALWFEFHDVKITEARLLLEFTPITGEPAIAAIELEGTTTVGNSAFARRINCGGPVHGDFEADELPGRPRPPIDRAMPVREFYRDFARANFGPEAATAIGDLFASIDGVALPMPTQWIDGPGDIRRNPEPWEKVAADYAFVGRLESLRPQVRGSANLARFDYWLNQLRSMRLIAEIGCTAGALDREMSAAGALADVRAAQQRVEKHALPLRIRLATLWTELLRTEIAGASNVGELGTLANLEQRSRVHQRLLEKHDHQLVQLLGYDLPLAAWPTRDYAGPARIIVPTVRTAAPAGESLKIRVLLVSTKPETDGSLRWRWVGEPTYRTVPLRHVARRVYEAELPALGAEHPALEYAIEATLDGASHRWPASDRELGQTVILAESD
;
A
#
# COMPACT_ATOMS: atom_id res chain seq x y z
N MET A 1 73.98 -11.90 32.14
CA MET A 1 74.41 -12.94 33.10
C MET A 1 73.49 -12.87 34.31
N PRO A 2 72.99 -13.99 34.84
CA PRO A 2 72.13 -14.91 34.08
C PRO A 2 70.94 -15.40 34.97
N ARG A 3 69.89 -16.07 34.51
CA ARG A 3 69.76 -17.43 33.93
C ARG A 3 68.25 -17.66 33.68
N SER A 4 67.74 -18.49 32.78
CA SER A 4 68.23 -19.41 31.72
C SER A 4 66.96 -20.05 31.13
N ARG A 5 66.67 -19.96 29.82
CA ARG A 5 67.01 -20.90 28.71
C ARG A 5 66.40 -22.32 28.78
N ALA A 6 65.65 -22.67 27.71
CA ALA A 6 65.82 -23.87 26.85
C ALA A 6 64.74 -23.85 25.72
N PHE A 7 64.82 -24.50 24.54
CA PHE A 7 65.87 -24.76 23.53
C PHE A 7 65.22 -25.60 22.37
N PHE A 8 65.71 -25.44 21.12
CA PHE A 8 65.73 -26.38 19.95
C PHE A 8 64.39 -26.75 19.23
N SER A 9 64.26 -26.93 17.88
CA SER A 9 65.14 -26.74 16.70
C SER A 9 64.48 -27.13 15.35
N VAL A 10 64.88 -26.44 14.26
CA VAL A 10 65.35 -26.90 12.90
C VAL A 10 64.37 -27.78 12.05
N ARG A 11 64.06 -27.54 10.75
CA ARG A 11 64.96 -27.47 9.58
C ARG A 11 64.22 -27.08 8.27
N ASN A 12 64.94 -26.33 7.42
CA ASN A 12 64.99 -26.28 5.95
C ASN A 12 63.80 -25.89 5.04
N ALA A 13 63.99 -24.73 4.37
CA ALA A 13 64.02 -24.43 2.92
C ALA A 13 62.89 -24.94 2.00
N TRP A 14 62.33 -24.05 1.17
CA TRP A 14 62.55 -23.90 -0.29
C TRP A 14 61.89 -22.58 -0.76
N PHE A 15 62.60 -21.84 -1.61
CA PHE A 15 62.20 -20.58 -2.23
C PHE A 15 61.32 -20.84 -3.46
N VAL A 16 60.15 -20.21 -3.58
CA VAL A 16 59.52 -19.87 -4.88
C VAL A 16 58.90 -18.48 -4.76
N ALA A 17 59.28 -17.63 -5.72
CA ALA A 17 58.83 -16.26 -5.90
C ALA A 17 57.34 -16.18 -6.23
N ALA A 18 56.59 -15.35 -5.50
CA ALA A 18 55.29 -14.87 -5.92
C ALA A 18 55.46 -13.45 -6.46
N LEU A 19 55.37 -13.33 -7.78
CA LEU A 19 55.32 -12.09 -8.54
C LEU A 19 54.20 -11.19 -7.98
N LEU A 20 54.57 -10.02 -7.47
CA LEU A 20 53.67 -8.88 -7.34
C LEU A 20 53.34 -8.39 -8.75
N VAL A 21 52.30 -8.97 -9.35
CA VAL A 21 51.67 -8.37 -10.53
C VAL A 21 50.81 -7.23 -10.02
N THR A 22 51.36 -6.02 -9.99
CA THR A 22 50.57 -4.80 -10.09
C THR A 22 49.91 -4.83 -11.47
N THR A 23 48.71 -5.41 -11.56
CA THR A 23 47.80 -5.11 -12.65
C THR A 23 47.35 -3.68 -12.44
N ALA A 24 48.10 -2.75 -13.02
CA ALA A 24 47.51 -1.52 -13.50
C ALA A 24 46.45 -1.94 -14.52
N VAL A 25 45.22 -2.17 -14.04
CA VAL A 25 44.05 -2.09 -14.91
C VAL A 25 44.06 -0.65 -15.37
N SER A 26 44.63 -0.44 -16.55
CA SER A 26 44.29 0.71 -17.36
C SER A 26 42.79 0.58 -17.56
N THR A 27 42.03 1.31 -16.74
CA THR A 27 40.68 1.71 -17.07
C THR A 27 40.82 2.55 -18.33
N THR A 28 40.89 1.86 -19.47
CA THR A 28 40.29 2.41 -20.67
C THR A 28 38.88 2.73 -20.22
N ALA A 29 38.58 4.02 -20.09
CA ALA A 29 37.22 4.48 -19.93
C ALA A 29 36.45 3.80 -21.05
N ALA A 30 35.65 2.79 -20.71
CA ALA A 30 34.68 2.23 -21.62
C ALA A 30 33.73 3.38 -21.87
N GLY A 31 34.00 4.14 -22.93
CA GLY A 31 33.18 5.29 -23.29
C GLY A 31 31.73 4.85 -23.42
N ALA A 32 30.82 5.76 -23.07
CA ALA A 32 29.38 5.62 -23.25
C ALA A 32 29.03 4.79 -24.49
N PRO A 33 28.02 3.89 -24.42
CA PRO A 33 27.55 3.19 -25.59
C PRO A 33 27.23 4.23 -26.66
N THR A 34 28.03 4.24 -27.72
CA THR A 34 27.73 4.98 -28.92
C THR A 34 26.47 4.33 -29.48
N PRO A 35 25.36 5.07 -29.64
CA PRO A 35 24.18 4.55 -30.33
C PRO A 35 24.63 3.93 -31.65
N ARG A 36 24.05 2.79 -32.06
CA ARG A 36 24.18 2.34 -33.44
C ARG A 36 23.09 3.06 -34.23
N PRO A 37 23.40 4.16 -34.95
CA PRO A 37 22.37 4.92 -35.65
C PRO A 37 21.82 4.13 -36.85
N ASP A 38 22.55 3.11 -37.31
CA ASP A 38 22.18 2.21 -38.40
C ASP A 38 21.54 0.92 -37.87
N SER A 39 20.52 1.05 -37.02
CA SER A 39 19.76 -0.13 -36.58
C SER A 39 19.06 -0.79 -37.77
N THR A 40 19.16 -2.11 -37.89
CA THR A 40 18.44 -2.87 -38.93
C THR A 40 16.95 -3.02 -38.63
N TRP A 41 16.52 -2.68 -37.41
CA TRP A 41 15.14 -2.74 -36.96
C TRP A 41 14.41 -1.43 -37.21
N THR A 42 13.12 -1.53 -37.56
CA THR A 42 12.20 -0.39 -37.66
C THR A 42 11.01 -0.55 -36.72
N ILE A 43 10.39 0.56 -36.31
CA ILE A 43 9.09 0.57 -35.63
C ILE A 43 8.09 1.18 -36.60
N THR A 44 7.08 0.42 -37.01
CA THR A 44 6.12 0.83 -38.05
C THR A 44 4.73 0.99 -37.48
N LEU A 45 4.12 2.14 -37.77
CA LEU A 45 2.74 2.52 -37.42
C LEU A 45 1.90 2.77 -38.67
N ASP A 46 0.57 2.78 -38.51
CA ASP A 46 -0.34 3.21 -39.55
C ASP A 46 -0.18 4.73 -39.83
N PRO A 47 -0.32 5.21 -41.08
CA PRO A 47 -0.26 6.65 -41.40
C PRO A 47 -1.29 7.51 -40.65
N HIS A 48 -2.37 6.91 -40.15
CA HIS A 48 -3.42 7.58 -39.40
C HIS A 48 -3.41 7.23 -37.90
N ALA A 49 -2.29 6.71 -37.38
CA ALA A 49 -2.13 6.40 -35.96
C ALA A 49 -2.38 7.64 -35.07
N SER A 50 -3.13 7.46 -33.98
CA SER A 50 -3.45 8.47 -32.95
C SER A 50 -2.23 8.94 -32.16
N ALA A 51 -2.36 10.01 -31.36
CA ALA A 51 -1.29 10.45 -30.45
C ALA A 51 -0.83 9.33 -29.49
N LEU A 52 -1.77 8.54 -28.95
CA LEU A 52 -1.44 7.46 -28.02
C LEU A 52 -0.69 6.31 -28.70
N GLU A 53 -1.01 5.98 -29.95
CA GLU A 53 -0.26 4.99 -30.74
C GLU A 53 1.17 5.45 -31.03
N ARG A 54 1.36 6.73 -31.37
CA ARG A 54 2.69 7.32 -31.58
C ARG A 54 3.50 7.41 -30.28
N PHE A 55 2.83 7.71 -29.16
CA PHE A 55 3.45 7.61 -27.83
C PHE A 55 3.88 6.17 -27.51
N ALA A 56 3.04 5.17 -27.81
CA ALA A 56 3.39 3.75 -27.65
C ALA A 56 4.62 3.34 -28.48
N ALA A 57 4.76 3.85 -29.71
CA ALA A 57 5.96 3.62 -30.52
C ALA A 57 7.22 4.26 -29.91
N ARG A 58 7.12 5.44 -29.29
CA ARG A 58 8.27 6.06 -28.59
C ARG A 58 8.64 5.33 -27.30
N GLU A 59 7.63 4.85 -26.57
CA GLU A 59 7.82 3.96 -25.43
C GLU A 59 8.60 2.70 -25.83
N LEU A 60 8.20 2.06 -26.94
CA LEU A 60 8.93 0.92 -27.48
C LEU A 60 10.35 1.29 -27.90
N GLN A 61 10.53 2.37 -28.66
CA GLN A 61 11.85 2.83 -29.09
C GLN A 61 12.77 3.07 -27.89
N ARG A 62 12.26 3.70 -26.83
CA ARG A 62 12.99 3.90 -25.58
C ARG A 62 13.43 2.59 -24.97
N TYR A 63 12.53 1.62 -24.79
CA TYR A 63 12.90 0.36 -24.14
C TYR A 63 13.85 -0.47 -24.98
N VAL A 64 13.68 -0.49 -26.30
CA VAL A 64 14.67 -1.10 -27.20
C VAL A 64 16.02 -0.39 -27.02
N TYR A 65 16.07 0.94 -27.01
CA TYR A 65 17.30 1.70 -26.81
C TYR A 65 17.99 1.40 -25.47
N VAL A 66 17.29 1.49 -24.34
CA VAL A 66 17.94 1.29 -23.04
C VAL A 66 18.31 -0.18 -22.78
N CYS A 67 17.53 -1.13 -23.29
CA CYS A 67 17.81 -2.56 -23.12
C CYS A 67 18.89 -3.07 -24.07
N SER A 68 18.79 -2.75 -25.37
CA SER A 68 19.65 -3.32 -26.41
C SER A 68 20.67 -2.34 -26.98
N GLY A 69 20.54 -1.02 -26.75
CA GLY A 69 21.38 0.02 -27.36
C GLY A 69 21.18 0.22 -28.87
N GLU A 70 20.20 -0.44 -29.46
CA GLU A 70 19.71 -0.18 -30.81
C GLU A 70 18.68 0.96 -30.78
N LEU A 71 18.67 1.84 -31.80
CA LEU A 71 17.70 2.93 -31.89
C LEU A 71 16.87 2.79 -33.18
N PRO A 72 15.85 1.91 -33.21
CA PRO A 72 15.02 1.71 -34.39
C PRO A 72 14.35 2.99 -34.86
N LYS A 73 14.32 3.23 -36.18
CA LYS A 73 13.59 4.38 -36.73
C LYS A 73 12.08 4.14 -36.63
N ILE A 74 11.35 5.12 -36.10
CA ILE A 74 9.88 5.14 -36.16
C ILE A 74 9.46 5.64 -37.54
N GLN A 75 8.57 4.92 -38.21
CA GLN A 75 8.05 5.24 -39.52
C GLN A 75 6.56 4.90 -39.64
N SER A 76 5.92 5.43 -40.68
CA SER A 76 4.53 5.14 -41.01
C SER A 76 4.43 4.44 -42.36
N ALA A 77 3.64 3.37 -42.44
CA ALA A 77 3.39 2.63 -43.68
C ALA A 77 2.01 1.98 -43.67
N ALA A 78 1.37 1.87 -44.84
CA ALA A 78 0.05 1.22 -44.97
C ALA A 78 0.12 -0.31 -44.96
N THR A 79 1.31 -0.90 -45.08
CA THR A 79 1.57 -2.35 -45.08
C THR A 79 2.83 -2.65 -44.28
N ALA A 80 2.90 -3.84 -43.68
CA ALA A 80 4.05 -4.24 -42.89
C ALA A 80 5.34 -4.32 -43.75
N PRO A 81 6.50 -3.89 -43.23
CA PRO A 81 7.77 -4.00 -43.95
C PRO A 81 8.21 -5.45 -44.20
N ALA A 82 9.04 -5.64 -45.23
CA ALA A 82 9.65 -6.93 -45.54
C ALA A 82 10.89 -7.24 -44.67
N ASP A 83 11.52 -6.21 -44.09
CA ASP A 83 12.71 -6.31 -43.23
C ASP A 83 12.35 -6.49 -41.74
N HIS A 84 13.35 -6.47 -40.85
CA HIS A 84 13.14 -6.55 -39.41
C HIS A 84 12.31 -5.38 -38.89
N ALA A 85 11.17 -5.68 -38.25
CA ALA A 85 10.24 -4.66 -37.83
C ALA A 85 9.45 -5.02 -36.57
N PHE A 86 9.24 -4.03 -35.71
CA PHE A 86 8.13 -4.00 -34.78
C PHE A 86 6.94 -3.35 -35.48
N VAL A 87 5.82 -4.06 -35.58
CA VAL A 87 4.61 -3.58 -36.26
C VAL A 87 3.53 -3.34 -35.22
N LEU A 88 3.15 -2.06 -35.05
CA LEU A 88 2.23 -1.60 -34.02
C LEU A 88 0.93 -1.11 -34.66
N GLY A 89 -0.22 -1.55 -34.14
CA GLY A 89 -1.50 -1.04 -34.61
C GLY A 89 -2.70 -1.53 -33.83
N ILE A 90 -3.87 -1.04 -34.23
CA ILE A 90 -5.18 -1.45 -33.72
C ILE A 90 -6.04 -1.99 -34.86
N ALA A 91 -6.79 -3.06 -34.62
CA ALA A 91 -7.64 -3.63 -35.66
C ALA A 91 -9.01 -2.90 -35.74
N PRO A 92 -9.54 -2.57 -36.94
CA PRO A 92 -8.97 -2.80 -38.26
C PRO A 92 -8.12 -1.61 -38.75
N GLN A 93 -6.83 -1.86 -39.04
CA GLN A 93 -5.95 -0.93 -39.76
C GLN A 93 -5.33 -1.66 -40.96
N PRO A 94 -5.14 -0.96 -42.11
CA PRO A 94 -4.47 -1.53 -43.29
C PRO A 94 -3.12 -2.18 -42.98
N LEU A 95 -2.33 -1.58 -42.08
CA LEU A 95 -1.03 -2.10 -41.66
C LEU A 95 -1.07 -3.55 -41.15
N LEU A 96 -2.18 -3.95 -40.52
CA LEU A 96 -2.35 -5.26 -39.90
C LEU A 96 -3.00 -6.31 -40.82
N ARG A 97 -3.24 -5.98 -42.10
CA ARG A 97 -3.96 -6.86 -43.04
C ARG A 97 -3.30 -8.23 -43.22
N ASP A 98 -1.97 -8.26 -43.28
CA ASP A 98 -1.16 -9.47 -43.40
C ASP A 98 -0.60 -9.95 -42.05
N GLY A 99 -1.14 -9.40 -40.96
CA GLY A 99 -0.74 -9.69 -39.59
C GLY A 99 -1.40 -10.93 -38.99
N PRO A 100 -1.14 -11.19 -37.71
CA PRO A 100 -1.58 -12.41 -37.03
C PRO A 100 -3.11 -12.52 -36.98
N ALA A 101 -3.63 -13.62 -37.52
CA ALA A 101 -5.05 -13.96 -37.48
C ALA A 101 -5.49 -14.27 -36.04
N GLY A 102 -6.69 -13.82 -35.66
CA GLY A 102 -7.24 -14.09 -34.34
C GLY A 102 -8.59 -13.41 -34.12
N PRO A 103 -9.26 -13.69 -32.99
CA PRO A 103 -10.49 -13.00 -32.64
C PRO A 103 -10.27 -11.48 -32.49
N GLN A 104 -11.33 -10.70 -32.67
CA GLN A 104 -11.29 -9.26 -32.41
C GLN A 104 -11.02 -9.01 -30.93
N LEU A 105 -9.99 -8.23 -30.63
CA LEU A 105 -9.62 -7.82 -29.29
C LEU A 105 -10.61 -6.76 -28.77
N ALA A 106 -11.00 -6.86 -27.50
CA ALA A 106 -11.78 -5.82 -26.83
C ALA A 106 -10.88 -4.66 -26.36
N ALA A 107 -11.49 -3.56 -25.90
CA ALA A 107 -10.78 -2.44 -25.29
C ALA A 107 -9.77 -2.91 -24.22
N GLN A 108 -8.59 -2.29 -24.19
CA GLN A 108 -7.45 -2.61 -23.32
C GLN A 108 -6.83 -4.01 -23.49
N GLN A 109 -7.36 -4.88 -24.37
CA GLN A 109 -6.73 -6.16 -24.69
C GLN A 109 -5.60 -5.96 -25.70
N TYR A 110 -4.63 -6.87 -25.67
CA TYR A 110 -3.52 -6.88 -26.62
C TYR A 110 -3.18 -8.28 -27.11
N ARG A 111 -2.52 -8.34 -28.26
CA ARG A 111 -1.88 -9.54 -28.82
C ARG A 111 -0.44 -9.20 -29.19
N LEU A 112 0.49 -10.05 -28.76
CA LEU A 112 1.88 -10.03 -29.16
C LEU A 112 2.21 -11.28 -29.96
N GLN A 113 2.88 -11.13 -31.10
CA GLN A 113 3.30 -12.27 -31.90
C GLN A 113 4.65 -12.00 -32.57
N ALA A 114 5.62 -12.88 -32.35
CA ALA A 114 6.89 -12.86 -33.08
C ALA A 114 6.88 -13.94 -34.18
N GLU A 115 7.12 -13.54 -35.42
CA GLU A 115 7.19 -14.40 -36.61
C GLU A 115 8.50 -14.14 -37.35
N GLY A 116 9.15 -15.18 -37.90
CA GLY A 116 10.36 -14.97 -38.71
C GLY A 116 11.27 -16.18 -38.83
N SER A 117 12.29 -16.04 -39.69
CA SER A 117 13.50 -16.87 -39.73
C SER A 117 14.67 -16.08 -39.13
N ARG A 118 15.88 -16.67 -39.06
CA ARG A 118 17.08 -15.92 -38.64
C ARG A 118 17.39 -14.69 -39.51
N ASP A 119 16.84 -14.62 -40.73
CA ASP A 119 17.15 -13.56 -41.71
C ASP A 119 16.14 -12.41 -41.70
N VAL A 120 14.89 -12.64 -41.28
CA VAL A 120 13.83 -11.62 -41.17
C VAL A 120 12.91 -11.97 -40.02
N SER A 121 12.75 -11.04 -39.07
CA SER A 121 11.89 -11.18 -37.89
C SER A 121 10.91 -10.01 -37.78
N ARG A 122 9.63 -10.31 -37.61
CA ARG A 122 8.56 -9.33 -37.36
C ARG A 122 7.93 -9.57 -36.00
N ILE A 123 7.75 -8.50 -35.25
CA ILE A 123 7.10 -8.54 -33.94
C ILE A 123 5.85 -7.68 -34.02
N TRP A 124 4.70 -8.34 -34.02
CA TRP A 124 3.39 -7.73 -34.05
C TRP A 124 2.95 -7.38 -32.64
N ILE A 125 2.52 -6.13 -32.45
CA ILE A 125 1.93 -5.61 -31.22
C ILE A 125 0.58 -5.03 -31.62
N VAL A 126 -0.49 -5.74 -31.29
CA VAL A 126 -1.85 -5.38 -31.72
C VAL A 126 -2.69 -5.06 -30.50
N GLY A 127 -3.28 -3.86 -30.46
CA GLY A 127 -4.26 -3.47 -29.44
C GLY A 127 -5.71 -3.64 -29.91
N GLY A 128 -6.63 -3.91 -28.99
CA GLY A 128 -8.06 -3.74 -29.25
C GLY A 128 -8.50 -2.27 -29.31
N ASP A 129 -7.71 -1.39 -28.70
CA ASP A 129 -7.79 0.07 -28.74
C ASP A 129 -6.37 0.65 -28.54
N PRO A 130 -6.16 1.98 -28.65
CA PRO A 130 -4.83 2.58 -28.46
C PRO A 130 -4.20 2.31 -27.08
N LEU A 131 -5.02 2.15 -26.03
CA LEU A 131 -4.54 1.82 -24.69
C LEU A 131 -4.07 0.37 -24.58
N GLY A 132 -4.80 -0.58 -25.18
CA GLY A 132 -4.38 -1.97 -25.31
C GLY A 132 -3.07 -2.10 -26.09
N LEU A 133 -2.87 -1.29 -27.15
CA LEU A 133 -1.59 -1.24 -27.87
C LEU A 133 -0.45 -0.82 -26.94
N LEU A 134 -0.65 0.25 -26.15
CA LEU A 134 0.35 0.72 -25.18
C LEU A 134 0.66 -0.34 -24.12
N TYR A 135 -0.35 -1.04 -23.61
CA TYR A 135 -0.16 -2.16 -22.68
C TYR A 135 0.62 -3.32 -23.32
N GLY A 136 0.38 -3.61 -24.59
CA GLY A 136 1.17 -4.57 -25.37
C GLY A 136 2.64 -4.18 -25.49
N VAL A 137 2.93 -2.88 -25.72
CA VAL A 137 4.31 -2.36 -25.72
C VAL A 137 5.00 -2.58 -24.38
N TYR A 138 4.32 -2.26 -23.26
CA TYR A 138 4.89 -2.50 -21.94
C TYR A 138 5.10 -3.99 -21.65
N ARG A 139 4.18 -4.86 -22.08
CA ARG A 139 4.36 -6.30 -21.97
C ARG A 139 5.56 -6.80 -22.79
N LEU A 140 5.78 -6.25 -23.99
CA LEU A 140 6.98 -6.58 -24.78
C LEU A 140 8.27 -6.08 -24.08
N ALA A 141 8.24 -4.91 -23.44
CA ALA A 141 9.35 -4.42 -22.64
C ALA A 141 9.66 -5.36 -21.45
N GLU A 142 8.65 -5.95 -20.80
CA GLU A 142 8.86 -6.99 -19.78
C GLU A 142 9.58 -8.22 -20.34
N LYS A 143 9.31 -8.62 -21.59
CA LYS A 143 10.03 -9.69 -22.30
C LYS A 143 11.48 -9.34 -22.62
N LEU A 144 11.80 -8.05 -22.77
CA LEU A 144 13.18 -7.54 -22.84
C LEU A 144 13.88 -7.51 -21.46
N GLY A 145 13.17 -7.87 -20.39
CA GLY A 145 13.69 -7.94 -19.01
C GLY A 145 13.35 -6.73 -18.15
N VAL A 146 12.65 -5.72 -18.68
CA VAL A 146 12.24 -4.54 -17.91
C VAL A 146 11.25 -4.95 -16.81
N ARG A 147 11.29 -4.29 -15.65
CA ARG A 147 10.21 -4.34 -14.66
C ARG A 147 9.72 -2.95 -14.33
N PHE A 148 8.41 -2.81 -14.16
CA PHE A 148 7.75 -1.56 -13.80
C PHE A 148 7.31 -1.61 -12.35
N TYR A 149 7.54 -0.50 -11.64
CA TYR A 149 7.09 -0.28 -10.28
C TYR A 149 6.60 1.16 -10.14
N LEU A 150 5.81 1.45 -9.11
CA LEU A 150 5.29 2.81 -8.88
C LEU A 150 6.40 3.87 -8.74
N HIS A 151 7.56 3.48 -8.21
CA HIS A 151 8.71 4.37 -8.00
C HIS A 151 9.61 4.52 -9.24
N GLY A 152 9.47 3.68 -10.28
CA GLY A 152 10.40 3.70 -11.39
C GLY A 152 10.47 2.43 -12.23
N ASP A 153 11.26 2.51 -13.29
CA ASP A 153 11.57 1.39 -14.18
C ASP A 153 12.87 0.72 -13.73
N VAL A 154 12.91 -0.61 -13.74
CA VAL A 154 14.14 -1.38 -13.58
C VAL A 154 14.57 -1.90 -14.94
N ILE A 155 15.69 -1.37 -15.41
CA ILE A 155 16.32 -1.75 -16.68
C ILE A 155 17.36 -2.85 -16.42
N PRO A 156 17.40 -3.93 -17.22
CA PRO A 156 18.43 -4.96 -17.12
C PRO A 156 19.83 -4.41 -17.28
N ASP A 157 20.74 -4.84 -16.39
CA ASP A 157 22.17 -4.51 -16.48
C ASP A 157 22.80 -5.17 -17.71
N GLU A 158 22.34 -6.36 -18.10
CA GLU A 158 22.77 -7.05 -19.32
C GLU A 158 22.11 -6.46 -20.58
N ARG A 159 22.85 -6.44 -21.69
CA ARG A 159 22.32 -5.97 -22.98
C ARG A 159 21.38 -7.01 -23.56
N ALA A 160 20.13 -6.64 -23.82
CA ALA A 160 19.16 -7.53 -24.45
C ALA A 160 19.50 -7.74 -25.94
N LEU A 161 19.35 -8.98 -26.42
CA LEU A 161 19.38 -9.29 -27.85
C LEU A 161 17.97 -9.12 -28.43
N LEU A 162 17.87 -8.50 -29.60
CA LEU A 162 16.61 -8.40 -30.36
C LEU A 162 16.40 -9.66 -31.22
N ASP A 163 16.59 -10.83 -30.63
CA ASP A 163 16.39 -12.13 -31.24
C ASP A 163 15.36 -12.89 -30.42
N PHE A 164 14.10 -12.77 -30.83
CA PHE A 164 12.98 -13.37 -30.11
C PHE A 164 12.68 -14.73 -30.72
N GLU A 165 12.72 -15.77 -29.90
CA GLU A 165 12.12 -17.06 -30.26
C GLU A 165 10.64 -16.85 -30.62
N PRO A 166 10.10 -17.56 -31.63
CA PRO A 166 8.70 -17.42 -32.01
C PRO A 166 7.76 -17.58 -30.81
N PHE A 167 6.89 -16.60 -30.59
CA PHE A 167 5.93 -16.61 -29.48
C PHE A 167 4.60 -15.99 -29.90
N HIS A 168 3.54 -16.37 -29.18
CA HIS A 168 2.21 -15.78 -29.28
C HIS A 168 1.64 -15.60 -27.87
N GLU A 169 1.18 -14.40 -27.55
CA GLU A 169 0.59 -14.06 -26.25
C GLU A 169 -0.62 -13.12 -26.45
N GLU A 170 -1.73 -13.39 -25.77
CA GLU A 170 -2.84 -12.45 -25.65
C GLU A 170 -3.02 -12.02 -24.19
N GLY A 171 -3.14 -10.73 -23.95
CA GLY A 171 -3.45 -10.18 -22.63
C GLY A 171 -4.89 -9.73 -22.53
N ARG A 172 -5.59 -10.22 -21.49
CA ARG A 172 -6.98 -9.84 -21.20
C ARG A 172 -7.10 -9.49 -19.71
N PRO A 173 -7.52 -8.27 -19.34
CA PRO A 173 -7.64 -7.92 -17.94
C PRO A 173 -8.77 -8.73 -17.28
N LEU A 174 -8.55 -9.21 -16.07
CA LEU A 174 -9.56 -9.91 -15.24
C LEU A 174 -10.51 -8.91 -14.56
N PHE A 175 -10.03 -7.67 -14.36
CA PHE A 175 -10.79 -6.57 -13.76
C PHE A 175 -10.87 -5.37 -14.71
N SER A 176 -12.07 -4.82 -14.83
CA SER A 176 -12.33 -3.60 -15.62
C SER A 176 -11.66 -2.36 -15.02
N VAL A 177 -11.53 -2.33 -13.69
CA VAL A 177 -10.88 -1.26 -12.91
C VAL A 177 -9.70 -1.85 -12.14
N ARG A 178 -8.51 -1.28 -12.32
CA ARG A 178 -7.26 -1.78 -11.75
C ARG A 178 -6.45 -0.58 -11.33
N GLY A 179 -6.05 -0.43 -10.08
CA GLY A 179 -5.34 0.78 -9.73
C GLY A 179 -4.94 0.91 -8.29
N LEU A 180 -4.70 2.16 -7.89
CA LEU A 180 -4.22 2.51 -6.57
C LEU A 180 -5.08 3.59 -5.94
N GLN A 181 -5.12 3.55 -4.61
CA GLN A 181 -5.68 4.58 -3.76
C GLN A 181 -4.55 5.09 -2.84
N PRO A 182 -3.70 6.01 -3.30
CA PRO A 182 -2.80 6.71 -2.39
C PRO A 182 -3.64 7.56 -1.41
N PHE A 183 -3.34 7.43 -0.13
CA PHE A 183 -4.18 7.98 0.93
C PHE A 183 -3.57 9.24 1.55
N HIS A 184 -4.34 10.33 1.57
CA HIS A 184 -3.94 11.61 2.15
C HIS A 184 -4.16 11.59 3.67
N ASP A 185 -3.10 11.94 4.42
CA ASP A 185 -3.03 12.05 5.90
C ASP A 185 -1.56 12.10 6.42
N PHE A 186 -0.62 11.40 5.75
CA PHE A 186 0.77 11.21 6.21
C PHE A 186 1.86 11.67 5.23
N ALA A 187 3.02 12.05 5.79
CA ALA A 187 4.19 12.57 5.05
C ALA A 187 4.82 11.55 4.08
N GLU A 188 4.69 10.27 4.39
CA GLU A 188 5.19 9.15 3.60
C GLU A 188 4.46 8.97 2.27
N GLY A 189 3.27 9.58 2.15
CA GLY A 189 2.36 9.42 1.03
C GLY A 189 2.05 10.73 0.29
N PRO A 190 0.86 10.83 -0.32
CA PRO A 190 0.51 11.87 -1.28
C PRO A 190 0.45 13.29 -0.72
N ASP A 191 0.46 13.49 0.60
CA ASP A 191 0.53 14.82 1.22
C ASP A 191 1.81 15.58 0.85
N TRP A 192 2.89 14.86 0.56
CA TRP A 192 4.18 15.44 0.17
C TRP A 192 4.46 15.34 -1.32
N TRP A 193 3.59 14.70 -2.09
CA TRP A 193 3.73 14.63 -3.54
C TRP A 193 3.50 16.00 -4.16
N ASN A 194 4.40 16.39 -5.05
CA ASN A 194 4.27 17.56 -5.90
C ASN A 194 3.68 17.17 -7.28
N ARG A 195 3.54 18.16 -8.17
CA ARG A 195 3.04 17.95 -9.55
C ARG A 195 3.80 16.84 -10.28
N ASP A 196 5.13 16.81 -10.19
CA ASP A 196 5.96 15.86 -10.90
C ASP A 196 5.90 14.46 -10.29
N ASP A 197 5.70 14.33 -8.98
CA ASP A 197 5.45 13.03 -8.34
C ASP A 197 4.15 12.42 -8.87
N TYR A 198 3.07 13.20 -8.89
CA TYR A 198 1.79 12.74 -9.47
C TYR A 198 1.92 12.35 -10.94
N LEU A 199 2.57 13.17 -11.76
CA LEU A 199 2.75 12.86 -13.18
C LEU A 199 3.66 11.63 -13.40
N ALA A 200 4.67 11.42 -12.56
CA ALA A 200 5.48 10.21 -12.58
C ALA A 200 4.65 8.97 -12.20
N HIS A 201 3.88 9.03 -11.12
CA HIS A 201 3.06 7.92 -10.64
C HIS A 201 1.92 7.56 -11.60
N VAL A 202 1.24 8.55 -12.19
CA VAL A 202 0.23 8.33 -13.25
C VAL A 202 0.86 7.65 -14.47
N GLY A 203 2.06 8.08 -14.90
CA GLY A 203 2.81 7.38 -15.94
C GLY A 203 3.15 5.93 -15.58
N GLN A 204 3.49 5.67 -14.31
CA GLN A 204 3.77 4.31 -13.83
C GLN A 204 2.52 3.44 -13.72
N LEU A 205 1.34 4.00 -13.43
CA LEU A 205 0.09 3.24 -13.49
C LEU A 205 -0.14 2.66 -14.89
N ALA A 206 0.08 3.44 -15.95
CA ALA A 206 -0.04 2.96 -17.32
C ALA A 206 0.95 1.82 -17.63
N LYS A 207 2.20 1.93 -17.16
CA LYS A 207 3.24 0.89 -17.30
C LYS A 207 2.91 -0.39 -16.54
N LEU A 208 2.34 -0.26 -15.34
CA LEU A 208 1.78 -1.35 -14.55
C LEU A 208 0.46 -1.89 -15.12
N ARG A 209 -0.01 -1.33 -16.25
CA ARG A 209 -1.27 -1.68 -16.91
C ARG A 209 -2.49 -1.51 -15.98
N MET A 210 -2.40 -0.55 -15.08
CA MET A 210 -3.47 -0.04 -14.23
C MET A 210 -4.17 1.15 -14.91
N ASN A 211 -5.43 1.37 -14.56
CA ASN A 211 -6.30 2.39 -15.13
C ASN A 211 -7.16 3.12 -14.07
N PHE A 212 -6.72 3.20 -12.81
CA PHE A 212 -7.46 3.91 -11.76
C PHE A 212 -6.55 4.57 -10.72
N LEU A 213 -6.91 5.79 -10.34
CA LEU A 213 -6.32 6.56 -9.25
C LEU A 213 -7.44 7.20 -8.41
N GLY A 214 -7.52 6.84 -7.13
CA GLY A 214 -8.52 7.38 -6.21
C GLY A 214 -7.89 8.08 -5.00
N LEU A 215 -8.41 9.24 -4.61
CA LEU A 215 -7.95 10.01 -3.45
C LEU A 215 -9.09 10.17 -2.45
N HIS A 216 -8.81 9.83 -1.19
CA HIS A 216 -9.68 10.16 -0.06
C HIS A 216 -9.52 11.65 0.32
N THR A 217 -10.50 12.22 1.02
CA THR A 217 -10.42 13.57 1.56
C THR A 217 -11.13 13.66 2.90
N TYR A 218 -10.39 13.96 3.96
CA TYR A 218 -10.98 14.31 5.25
C TYR A 218 -11.56 15.74 5.21
N PRO A 219 -12.88 15.92 5.38
CA PRO A 219 -13.45 17.24 5.66
C PRO A 219 -13.02 17.73 7.05
N GLU A 220 -13.54 18.87 7.52
CA GLU A 220 -13.19 19.37 8.86
C GLU A 220 -13.56 18.33 9.93
N SER A 221 -12.55 17.81 10.62
CA SER A 221 -12.68 16.71 11.59
C SER A 221 -11.53 16.80 12.61
N GLN A 222 -11.32 15.74 13.40
CA GLN A 222 -10.10 15.65 14.20
C GLN A 222 -8.83 15.59 13.37
N VAL A 223 -8.88 15.25 12.08
CA VAL A 223 -7.68 15.02 11.25
C VAL A 223 -7.80 15.70 9.89
N GLY A 224 -8.72 16.64 9.73
CA GLY A 224 -8.89 17.47 8.54
C GLY A 224 -8.87 18.95 8.92
N PRO A 225 -9.34 19.85 8.05
CA PRO A 225 -9.74 19.57 6.67
C PRO A 225 -8.55 19.55 5.71
N GLU A 226 -8.68 18.73 4.67
CA GLU A 226 -7.72 18.62 3.58
C GLU A 226 -8.12 19.47 2.36
N PRO A 227 -7.15 19.97 1.56
CA PRO A 227 -7.43 20.86 0.44
C PRO A 227 -7.87 20.16 -0.86
N THR A 228 -7.94 18.82 -0.89
CA THR A 228 -8.32 18.03 -2.08
C THR A 228 -9.73 18.37 -2.57
N VAL A 229 -10.70 18.50 -1.64
CA VAL A 229 -12.09 18.86 -1.93
C VAL A 229 -12.46 20.12 -1.17
N TRP A 230 -12.80 21.18 -1.91
CA TRP A 230 -13.31 22.42 -1.35
C TRP A 230 -14.81 22.31 -1.06
N ILE A 231 -15.24 22.77 0.12
CA ILE A 231 -16.65 22.79 0.56
C ILE A 231 -17.12 24.24 0.67
N GLY A 232 -18.07 24.65 -0.15
CA GLY A 232 -18.61 26.01 -0.08
C GLY A 232 -19.84 26.21 -0.96
N GLY A 233 -20.31 27.45 -0.98
CA GLY A 233 -21.59 27.83 -1.59
C GLY A 233 -21.50 28.22 -3.07
N PRO A 234 -22.64 28.31 -3.77
CA PRO A 234 -22.69 28.85 -5.12
C PRO A 234 -22.19 30.30 -5.15
N GLY A 235 -21.45 30.66 -6.20
CA GLY A 235 -20.92 32.01 -6.40
C GLY A 235 -19.66 32.35 -5.58
N GLU A 236 -19.10 31.39 -4.83
CA GLU A 236 -17.82 31.55 -4.12
C GLU A 236 -16.59 31.18 -4.97
N PHE A 237 -16.79 30.82 -6.26
CA PHE A 237 -15.73 30.55 -7.22
C PHE A 237 -16.01 31.16 -8.60
N ASP A 238 -14.97 31.43 -9.38
CA ASP A 238 -15.05 32.01 -10.72
C ASP A 238 -15.37 30.97 -11.83
N GLN A 239 -15.38 31.39 -13.09
CA GLN A 239 -15.66 30.48 -14.22
C GLN A 239 -14.68 29.30 -14.37
N HIS A 240 -13.47 29.42 -13.81
CA HIS A 240 -12.42 28.41 -13.81
C HIS A 240 -12.40 27.59 -12.49
N GLY A 241 -13.33 27.85 -11.57
CA GLY A 241 -13.40 27.17 -10.27
C GLY A 241 -12.40 27.71 -9.23
N ARG A 242 -11.81 28.88 -9.47
CA ARG A 242 -10.90 29.55 -8.52
C ARG A 242 -11.70 30.18 -7.39
N VAL A 243 -11.29 29.93 -6.15
CA VAL A 243 -11.90 30.52 -4.96
C VAL A 243 -11.07 31.70 -4.45
N ASP A 244 -11.71 32.73 -3.92
CA ASP A 244 -11.02 33.90 -3.33
C ASP A 244 -11.06 33.89 -1.79
N VAL A 245 -11.99 33.12 -1.22
CA VAL A 245 -12.19 33.00 0.23
C VAL A 245 -12.44 31.53 0.56
N ALA A 246 -11.67 30.98 1.49
CA ALA A 246 -11.83 29.61 1.97
C ALA A 246 -11.65 29.51 3.50
N TYR A 247 -11.76 28.30 4.01
CA TYR A 247 -11.43 27.94 5.39
C TYR A 247 -10.04 27.30 5.42
N ARG A 248 -9.39 27.30 6.59
CA ARG A 248 -8.03 26.75 6.73
C ARG A 248 -8.04 25.28 6.32
N ALA A 249 -7.09 24.85 5.51
CA ALA A 249 -6.92 23.46 5.10
C ALA A 249 -5.43 23.15 4.93
N SER A 250 -5.05 21.89 5.12
CA SER A 250 -3.64 21.52 5.04
C SER A 250 -3.48 20.03 4.77
N TYR A 251 -2.55 19.70 3.87
CA TYR A 251 -1.85 18.41 3.89
C TYR A 251 -0.80 18.42 5.01
N HIS A 252 -0.17 17.29 5.30
CA HIS A 252 0.83 17.14 6.33
C HIS A 252 2.03 18.08 6.08
N THR A 253 2.45 18.80 7.13
CA THR A 253 3.73 19.53 7.16
C THR A 253 4.43 19.31 8.48
N THR A 254 5.75 19.48 8.52
CA THR A 254 6.55 19.29 9.73
C THR A 254 6.26 20.31 10.83
N SER A 255 5.67 21.47 10.49
CA SER A 255 5.22 22.45 11.48
C SER A 255 3.80 22.22 12.01
N ARG A 256 3.02 21.35 11.35
CA ARG A 256 1.68 21.03 11.81
C ARG A 256 1.75 20.18 13.08
N SER A 257 0.92 20.50 14.05
CA SER A 257 0.92 19.86 15.35
C SER A 257 -0.45 19.71 15.96
N GLY A 258 -0.54 18.81 16.94
CA GLY A 258 -1.67 18.64 17.83
C GLY A 258 -2.22 17.22 17.83
N GLN A 259 -3.03 16.90 18.85
CA GLN A 259 -3.82 15.66 18.87
C GLN A 259 -4.75 15.55 17.64
N SER A 260 -5.08 16.69 17.03
CA SER A 260 -5.91 16.81 15.83
C SER A 260 -5.13 16.68 14.49
N TRP A 261 -3.96 16.07 14.50
CA TRP A 261 -3.25 15.70 13.26
C TRP A 261 -2.37 14.49 13.53
N TRP A 262 -3.03 13.37 13.88
CA TRP A 262 -2.38 12.08 14.14
C TRP A 262 -1.24 12.17 15.15
N ALA A 263 -1.39 13.08 16.12
CA ALA A 263 -0.44 13.36 17.20
C ALA A 263 1.02 13.59 16.76
N TYR A 264 1.27 14.10 15.56
CA TYR A 264 2.62 14.53 15.17
C TYR A 264 3.06 15.75 16.00
N ALA A 265 4.30 15.73 16.48
CA ALA A 265 4.93 16.90 17.09
C ALA A 265 5.38 17.90 16.01
N PRO A 266 5.26 19.23 16.25
CA PRO A 266 5.84 20.22 15.35
C PRO A 266 7.35 20.22 15.54
N VAL A 267 8.11 19.83 14.52
CA VAL A 267 9.57 19.79 14.59
C VAL A 267 10.13 20.45 13.34
N PRO A 268 10.83 21.59 13.46
CA PRO A 268 11.49 22.18 12.30
C PRO A 268 12.54 21.19 11.77
N THR A 269 12.61 21.01 10.45
CA THR A 269 13.53 20.01 9.88
C THR A 269 15.00 20.28 10.21
N SER A 270 15.41 21.51 10.53
CA SER A 270 16.75 21.84 11.03
C SER A 270 17.10 21.22 12.40
N GLU A 271 16.10 20.75 13.15
CA GLU A 271 16.31 20.01 14.39
C GLU A 271 16.40 18.49 14.19
N PHE A 272 16.17 17.99 12.97
CA PHE A 272 16.28 16.56 12.69
C PHE A 272 17.73 16.09 12.90
N THR A 273 17.87 14.90 13.47
CA THR A 273 19.17 14.35 13.88
C THR A 273 19.75 13.41 12.80
N GLY A 274 20.94 12.87 13.03
CA GLY A 274 21.58 11.86 12.16
C GLY A 274 21.92 12.33 10.74
N GLY A 275 21.95 13.64 10.49
CA GLY A 275 22.14 14.23 9.17
C GLY A 275 20.86 14.45 8.36
N ALA A 276 19.69 14.06 8.88
CA ALA A 276 18.42 14.13 8.15
C ALA A 276 18.02 15.57 7.83
N ALA A 277 18.38 16.54 8.69
CA ALA A 277 18.12 17.97 8.47
C ALA A 277 18.60 18.47 7.10
N GLU A 278 19.69 17.91 6.59
CA GLU A 278 20.31 18.36 5.35
C GLU A 278 19.51 18.03 4.09
N LEU A 279 18.54 17.11 4.18
CA LEU A 279 17.74 16.63 3.05
C LEU A 279 16.54 17.52 2.69
N PHE A 280 16.30 18.56 3.50
CA PHE A 280 15.13 19.43 3.37
C PHE A 280 15.53 20.86 2.98
N ASP A 281 14.72 21.51 2.14
CA ASP A 281 14.98 22.89 1.69
C ASP A 281 14.53 23.97 2.69
N ARG A 282 13.74 23.60 3.70
CA ARG A 282 13.13 24.51 4.69
C ARG A 282 12.64 23.78 5.94
N ASP A 283 12.39 24.53 7.02
CA ASP A 283 11.94 24.00 8.31
C ASP A 283 10.49 23.53 8.37
N ASP A 284 9.57 24.27 7.74
CA ASP A 284 8.16 23.87 7.56
C ASP A 284 8.03 23.12 6.23
N PHE A 285 8.53 21.89 6.21
CA PHE A 285 8.55 21.06 5.02
C PHE A 285 7.21 20.35 4.82
N GLY A 286 6.81 20.25 3.56
CA GLY A 286 5.59 19.57 3.10
C GLY A 286 5.45 19.71 1.58
N GLY A 287 4.32 19.25 1.02
CA GLY A 287 4.03 19.41 -0.40
C GLY A 287 4.02 20.88 -0.85
N ASP A 288 4.33 21.14 -2.12
CA ASP A 288 4.45 22.52 -2.64
C ASP A 288 3.14 23.32 -2.54
N VAL A 289 1.99 22.64 -2.47
CA VAL A 289 0.67 23.23 -2.18
C VAL A 289 0.70 24.04 -0.87
N MET A 290 1.45 23.57 0.13
CA MET A 290 1.54 24.16 1.47
C MET A 290 2.63 25.23 1.61
N ARG A 291 3.45 25.45 0.58
CA ARG A 291 4.58 26.39 0.65
C ARG A 291 4.11 27.80 0.99
N ASP A 292 4.73 28.40 2.01
CA ASP A 292 4.39 29.73 2.54
C ASP A 292 2.94 29.87 3.05
N ALA A 293 2.28 28.76 3.38
CA ALA A 293 0.86 28.72 3.75
C ALA A 293 0.60 27.83 4.99
N SER A 294 1.38 28.00 6.06
CA SER A 294 1.25 27.20 7.29
C SER A 294 -0.17 27.26 7.86
N PHE A 295 -0.70 26.12 8.28
CA PHE A 295 -2.10 25.97 8.68
C PHE A 295 -2.55 26.99 9.74
N ALA A 296 -1.74 27.21 10.78
CA ALA A 296 -2.06 28.13 11.88
C ALA A 296 -2.11 29.61 11.44
N ALA A 297 -1.33 29.99 10.42
CA ALA A 297 -1.24 31.35 9.92
C ALA A 297 -2.26 31.67 8.81
N GLN A 298 -2.98 30.66 8.30
CA GLN A 298 -3.91 30.88 7.20
C GLN A 298 -5.04 31.85 7.57
N THR A 299 -5.22 32.86 6.72
CA THR A 299 -6.41 33.70 6.59
C THR A 299 -7.35 33.11 5.53
N PRO A 300 -8.61 33.58 5.41
CA PRO A 300 -9.50 33.06 4.37
C PRO A 300 -8.95 33.20 2.95
N GLY A 301 -8.23 34.29 2.64
CA GLY A 301 -7.62 34.50 1.32
C GLY A 301 -6.39 33.61 1.09
N SER A 302 -5.51 33.46 2.08
CA SER A 302 -4.35 32.56 1.93
C SER A 302 -4.76 31.08 1.94
N ALA A 303 -5.84 30.72 2.61
CA ALA A 303 -6.42 29.38 2.52
C ALA A 303 -7.01 29.10 1.14
N ALA A 304 -7.62 30.10 0.51
CA ALA A 304 -8.10 30.00 -0.87
C ALA A 304 -6.96 29.70 -1.85
N VAL A 305 -5.77 30.28 -1.63
CA VAL A 305 -4.55 29.95 -2.39
C VAL A 305 -4.19 28.46 -2.26
N VAL A 306 -4.33 27.86 -1.08
CA VAL A 306 -4.05 26.42 -0.87
C VAL A 306 -5.01 25.54 -1.69
N PHE A 307 -6.32 25.79 -1.60
CA PHE A 307 -7.32 25.05 -2.41
C PHE A 307 -7.13 25.22 -3.91
N ASN A 308 -6.71 26.40 -4.33
CA ASN A 308 -6.43 26.73 -5.71
C ASN A 308 -5.16 26.03 -6.22
N ARG A 309 -4.08 26.00 -5.42
CA ARG A 309 -2.85 25.24 -5.75
C ARG A 309 -3.10 23.73 -5.79
N ALA A 310 -3.88 23.20 -4.84
CA ALA A 310 -4.29 21.80 -4.85
C ALA A 310 -5.07 21.47 -6.13
N ALA A 311 -5.99 22.35 -6.53
CA ALA A 311 -6.74 22.20 -7.77
C ALA A 311 -5.84 22.27 -9.02
N ASP A 312 -4.87 23.18 -9.09
CA ASP A 312 -3.95 23.26 -10.25
C ASP A 312 -3.07 22.00 -10.36
N LEU A 313 -2.58 21.49 -9.23
CA LEU A 313 -1.79 20.27 -9.14
C LEU A 313 -2.59 19.05 -9.60
N LEU A 314 -3.76 18.82 -9.00
CA LEU A 314 -4.61 17.67 -9.31
C LEU A 314 -5.24 17.78 -10.71
N GLY A 315 -5.63 18.98 -11.13
CA GLY A 315 -6.15 19.24 -12.48
C GLY A 315 -5.13 18.86 -13.56
N THR A 316 -3.85 19.16 -13.33
CA THR A 316 -2.77 18.75 -14.23
C THR A 316 -2.55 17.23 -14.19
N ALA A 317 -2.49 16.64 -13.01
CA ALA A 317 -2.32 15.19 -12.85
C ALA A 317 -3.47 14.40 -13.48
N PHE A 318 -4.72 14.84 -13.30
CA PHE A 318 -5.91 14.18 -13.84
C PHE A 318 -6.06 14.39 -15.34
N ALA A 319 -5.54 15.48 -15.90
CA ALA A 319 -5.43 15.62 -17.35
C ALA A 319 -4.49 14.58 -17.97
N GLU A 320 -3.34 14.35 -17.33
CA GLU A 320 -2.42 13.28 -17.74
C GLU A 320 -3.03 11.89 -17.52
N ALA A 321 -3.75 11.70 -16.41
CA ALA A 321 -4.47 10.45 -16.14
C ALA A 321 -5.46 10.13 -17.28
N ARG A 322 -6.29 11.09 -17.70
CA ARG A 322 -7.19 10.92 -18.84
C ARG A 322 -6.47 10.60 -20.14
N ARG A 323 -5.35 11.28 -20.42
CA ARG A 323 -4.52 11.01 -21.62
C ARG A 323 -4.02 9.56 -21.67
N LEU A 324 -3.74 8.98 -20.50
CA LEU A 324 -3.27 7.60 -20.34
C LEU A 324 -4.39 6.60 -20.00
N GLY A 325 -5.66 7.02 -20.06
CA GLY A 325 -6.81 6.17 -19.76
C GLY A 325 -6.91 5.72 -18.30
N VAL A 326 -6.30 6.46 -17.37
CA VAL A 326 -6.42 6.27 -15.92
C VAL A 326 -7.64 7.04 -15.42
N LEU A 327 -8.63 6.32 -14.92
CA LEU A 327 -9.82 6.85 -14.27
C LEU A 327 -9.46 7.52 -12.95
N THR A 328 -10.13 8.63 -12.65
CA THR A 328 -9.83 9.47 -11.49
C THR A 328 -11.01 9.56 -10.54
N CYS A 329 -10.73 9.49 -9.25
CA CYS A 329 -11.74 9.62 -8.20
C CYS A 329 -11.21 10.50 -7.06
N ILE A 330 -12.05 11.40 -6.56
CA ILE A 330 -11.85 12.09 -5.28
C ILE A 330 -13.12 11.95 -4.45
N GLY A 331 -13.07 12.19 -3.14
CA GLY A 331 -14.31 12.11 -2.37
C GLY A 331 -14.14 12.40 -0.89
N THR A 332 -15.27 12.62 -0.22
CA THR A 332 -15.34 12.95 1.21
C THR A 332 -16.17 11.92 1.96
N GLU A 333 -16.09 11.94 3.29
CA GLU A 333 -17.00 11.20 4.16
C GLU A 333 -18.46 11.65 3.98
N THR A 334 -19.39 10.70 4.19
CA THR A 334 -20.84 10.93 4.21
C THR A 334 -21.43 10.49 5.57
N PRO A 335 -22.26 11.30 6.25
CA PRO A 335 -22.78 12.60 5.83
C PRO A 335 -21.71 13.69 5.69
N LEU A 336 -21.90 14.64 4.77
CA LEU A 336 -20.94 15.72 4.56
C LEU A 336 -20.79 16.60 5.80
N THR A 337 -19.57 16.67 6.34
CA THR A 337 -19.25 17.61 7.43
C THR A 337 -18.94 18.99 6.87
N LEU A 338 -19.83 19.95 7.11
CA LEU A 338 -19.60 21.35 6.74
C LEU A 338 -18.57 22.00 7.70
N PRO A 339 -17.47 22.57 7.19
CA PRO A 339 -16.51 23.29 8.02
C PRO A 339 -17.18 24.43 8.79
N GLY A 340 -16.74 24.70 10.03
CA GLY A 340 -17.33 25.69 10.92
C GLY A 340 -17.41 27.07 10.28
N ALA A 341 -16.35 27.49 9.58
CA ALA A 341 -16.33 28.76 8.84
C ALA A 341 -17.36 28.83 7.70
N VAL A 342 -17.75 27.70 7.10
CA VAL A 342 -18.82 27.63 6.10
C VAL A 342 -20.19 27.70 6.79
N ARG A 343 -20.38 26.96 7.90
CA ARG A 343 -21.60 27.03 8.72
C ARG A 343 -21.87 28.46 9.20
N ASP A 344 -20.84 29.15 9.69
CA ASP A 344 -20.93 30.55 10.15
C ASP A 344 -21.29 31.53 9.03
N ARG A 345 -20.82 31.30 7.79
CA ARG A 345 -21.22 32.10 6.62
C ARG A 345 -22.69 31.87 6.28
N LEU A 346 -23.13 30.61 6.27
CA LEU A 346 -24.53 30.25 5.99
C LEU A 346 -25.48 30.90 7.00
N VAL A 347 -25.20 30.78 8.30
CA VAL A 347 -26.00 31.39 9.37
C VAL A 347 -26.05 32.92 9.22
N ARG A 348 -24.92 33.57 8.96
CA ARG A 348 -24.88 35.03 8.73
C ARG A 348 -25.69 35.48 7.52
N SER A 349 -25.84 34.62 6.51
CA SER A 349 -26.71 34.87 5.35
C SER A 349 -28.18 34.53 5.58
N GLY A 350 -28.57 34.17 6.81
CA GLY A 350 -29.95 33.80 7.15
C GLY A 350 -30.34 32.38 6.71
N ARG A 351 -29.36 31.53 6.40
CA ARG A 351 -29.58 30.16 5.93
C ARG A 351 -29.35 29.15 7.05
N ASN A 352 -30.12 28.06 7.05
CA ASN A 352 -29.94 26.95 7.98
C ASN A 352 -28.91 25.94 7.41
N PRO A 353 -27.74 25.73 8.06
CA PRO A 353 -26.76 24.75 7.61
C PRO A 353 -27.23 23.29 7.73
N ASP A 354 -28.24 23.01 8.54
CA ASP A 354 -28.78 21.65 8.76
C ASP A 354 -30.01 21.35 7.88
N ASP A 355 -30.39 22.27 6.99
CA ASP A 355 -31.47 22.06 6.01
C ASP A 355 -30.98 21.20 4.85
N PRO A 356 -31.63 20.06 4.52
CA PRO A 356 -31.28 19.24 3.37
C PRO A 356 -31.19 20.00 2.04
N ALA A 357 -31.99 21.06 1.85
CA ALA A 357 -31.89 21.91 0.67
C ALA A 357 -30.54 22.64 0.60
N THR A 358 -30.02 23.10 1.75
CA THR A 358 -28.69 23.70 1.84
C THR A 358 -27.60 22.67 1.54
N THR A 359 -27.69 21.44 2.07
CA THR A 359 -26.73 20.36 1.75
C THR A 359 -26.68 20.08 0.25
N ARG A 360 -27.83 19.98 -0.43
CA ARG A 360 -27.89 19.81 -1.89
C ARG A 360 -27.23 20.97 -2.65
N GLU A 361 -27.46 22.21 -2.23
CA GLU A 361 -26.83 23.38 -2.86
C GLU A 361 -25.31 23.37 -2.70
N ILE A 362 -24.81 22.98 -1.52
CA ILE A 362 -23.37 22.83 -1.27
C ILE A 362 -22.80 21.74 -2.16
N TYR A 363 -23.41 20.54 -2.23
CA TYR A 363 -22.97 19.50 -3.16
C TYR A 363 -22.96 19.97 -4.60
N ARG A 364 -23.98 20.71 -5.03
CA ARG A 364 -24.06 21.25 -6.40
C ARG A 364 -22.89 22.21 -6.67
N ALA A 365 -22.56 23.09 -5.73
CA ALA A 365 -21.43 24.00 -5.86
C ALA A 365 -20.08 23.26 -5.85
N MET A 366 -19.92 22.24 -4.98
CA MET A 366 -18.75 21.38 -4.95
C MET A 366 -18.53 20.68 -6.29
N PHE A 367 -19.56 20.00 -6.81
CA PHE A 367 -19.47 19.29 -8.09
C PHE A 367 -19.24 20.24 -9.27
N ASP A 368 -19.91 21.40 -9.32
CA ASP A 368 -19.66 22.41 -10.38
C ASP A 368 -18.21 22.91 -10.34
N ARG A 369 -17.66 23.20 -9.15
CA ARG A 369 -16.24 23.56 -9.02
C ARG A 369 -15.32 22.43 -9.47
N ILE A 370 -15.56 21.20 -9.03
CA ILE A 370 -14.77 20.02 -9.42
C ILE A 370 -14.76 19.88 -10.94
N THR A 371 -15.90 20.00 -11.61
CA THR A 371 -15.97 19.91 -13.09
C THR A 371 -15.22 21.00 -13.84
N ARG A 372 -14.88 22.12 -13.19
CA ARG A 372 -14.14 23.25 -13.78
C ARG A 372 -12.66 23.19 -13.48
N ALA A 373 -12.31 22.94 -12.21
CA ALA A 373 -10.95 23.05 -11.71
C ALA A 373 -10.19 21.72 -11.71
N THR A 374 -10.89 20.61 -11.40
CA THR A 374 -10.30 19.27 -11.25
C THR A 374 -11.26 18.19 -11.77
N PRO A 375 -11.55 18.13 -13.09
CA PRO A 375 -12.54 17.19 -13.59
C PRO A 375 -12.13 15.75 -13.28
N VAL A 376 -13.05 14.97 -12.70
CA VAL A 376 -12.88 13.56 -12.31
C VAL A 376 -13.99 12.69 -12.89
N ASP A 377 -13.72 11.39 -13.01
CA ASP A 377 -14.70 10.41 -13.49
C ASP A 377 -15.70 10.04 -12.38
N TYR A 378 -15.20 9.94 -11.14
CA TYR A 378 -15.98 9.53 -9.98
C TYR A 378 -15.86 10.48 -8.80
N TYR A 379 -16.93 10.58 -8.02
CA TYR A 379 -16.91 11.15 -6.67
C TYR A 379 -17.23 10.07 -5.66
N TRP A 380 -16.34 9.84 -4.69
CA TRP A 380 -16.58 8.90 -3.59
C TRP A 380 -17.35 9.55 -2.45
N LEU A 381 -18.36 8.85 -1.98
CA LEU A 381 -18.93 9.04 -0.65
C LEU A 381 -18.40 7.95 0.27
N TRP A 382 -17.57 8.35 1.24
CA TRP A 382 -16.95 7.45 2.20
C TRP A 382 -17.88 7.18 3.37
N THR A 383 -18.26 5.92 3.60
CA THR A 383 -19.07 5.55 4.76
C THR A 383 -18.33 5.91 6.05
N PRO A 384 -19.02 6.35 7.12
CA PRO A 384 -18.38 6.75 8.36
C PRO A 384 -17.45 5.66 8.92
N GLU A 385 -16.26 6.06 9.35
CA GLU A 385 -15.29 5.15 9.97
C GLU A 385 -15.84 4.43 11.21
N THR A 386 -16.65 5.14 11.99
CA THR A 386 -17.32 4.60 13.19
C THR A 386 -18.13 3.34 12.92
N TRP A 387 -18.60 3.10 11.68
CA TRP A 387 -19.33 1.87 11.33
C TRP A 387 -18.47 0.60 11.40
N THR A 388 -17.15 0.76 11.43
CA THR A 388 -16.16 -0.31 11.63
C THR A 388 -15.90 -0.56 13.10
N TRP A 389 -15.64 0.50 13.87
CA TRP A 389 -15.12 0.41 15.23
C TRP A 389 -16.19 0.52 16.33
N GLU A 390 -17.22 1.33 16.10
CA GLU A 390 -18.24 1.67 17.10
C GLU A 390 -19.64 1.16 16.70
N GLY A 391 -19.81 0.74 15.45
CA GLY A 391 -21.10 0.37 14.86
C GLY A 391 -21.92 1.59 14.45
N ASN A 392 -23.22 1.39 14.17
CA ASN A 392 -24.10 2.47 13.76
C ASN A 392 -25.54 2.29 14.25
N ARG A 393 -26.22 3.41 14.48
CA ARG A 393 -27.66 3.44 14.81
C ARG A 393 -28.50 3.71 13.55
N PRO A 394 -29.81 3.41 13.55
CA PRO A 394 -30.70 3.65 12.41
C PRO A 394 -30.72 5.12 11.99
N GLU A 395 -30.62 6.04 12.94
CA GLU A 395 -30.59 7.49 12.67
C GLU A 395 -29.30 7.89 11.94
N HIS A 396 -28.17 7.21 12.21
CA HIS A 396 -26.92 7.45 11.50
C HIS A 396 -27.06 7.04 10.04
N PHE A 397 -27.64 5.87 9.78
CA PHE A 397 -27.91 5.40 8.41
C PHE A 397 -28.91 6.31 7.68
N ALA A 398 -29.97 6.77 8.36
CA ALA A 398 -30.94 7.69 7.77
C ALA A 398 -30.29 9.02 7.34
N LYS A 399 -29.35 9.55 8.14
CA LYS A 399 -28.58 10.75 7.77
C LYS A 399 -27.69 10.51 6.55
N THR A 400 -26.97 9.38 6.51
CA THR A 400 -26.15 9.00 5.34
C THR A 400 -27.01 8.82 4.09
N ALA A 401 -28.18 8.20 4.21
CA ALA A 401 -29.10 8.03 3.09
C ALA A 401 -29.60 9.38 2.54
N ALA A 402 -30.02 10.29 3.42
CA ALA A 402 -30.47 11.64 3.02
C ALA A 402 -29.34 12.45 2.35
N ASP A 403 -28.11 12.30 2.84
CA ASP A 403 -26.93 12.96 2.27
C ASP A 403 -26.57 12.42 0.88
N ILE A 404 -26.60 11.09 0.69
CA ILE A 404 -26.45 10.44 -0.63
C ILE A 404 -27.53 10.94 -1.61
N GLU A 405 -28.78 11.04 -1.17
CA GLU A 405 -29.87 11.58 -1.99
C GLU A 405 -29.64 13.03 -2.40
N ALA A 406 -29.12 13.86 -1.49
CA ALA A 406 -28.76 15.25 -1.77
C ALA A 406 -27.63 15.34 -2.81
N ALA A 407 -26.59 14.53 -2.68
CA ALA A 407 -25.49 14.43 -3.66
C ALA A 407 -26.00 13.98 -5.04
N LEU A 408 -26.82 12.92 -5.10
CA LEU A 408 -27.43 12.45 -6.35
C LEU A 408 -28.33 13.51 -6.99
N ALA A 409 -29.09 14.26 -6.20
CA ALA A 409 -29.93 15.36 -6.70
C ALA A 409 -29.08 16.51 -7.27
N ALA A 410 -27.99 16.87 -6.60
CA ALA A 410 -27.04 17.86 -7.08
C ALA A 410 -26.38 17.46 -8.41
N LEU A 411 -25.99 16.20 -8.57
CA LEU A 411 -25.46 15.69 -9.84
C LEU A 411 -26.50 15.74 -10.95
N ARG A 412 -27.76 15.38 -10.68
CA ARG A 412 -28.85 15.49 -11.67
C ARG A 412 -29.04 16.92 -12.15
N ASP A 413 -28.95 17.91 -11.26
CA ASP A 413 -29.06 19.34 -11.61
C ASP A 413 -27.92 19.81 -12.53
N LEU A 414 -26.76 19.13 -12.48
CA LEU A 414 -25.60 19.38 -13.33
C LEU A 414 -25.55 18.48 -14.56
N LYS A 415 -26.58 17.65 -14.80
CA LYS A 415 -26.65 16.64 -15.87
C LYS A 415 -25.61 15.52 -15.74
N ASN A 416 -25.30 15.13 -14.51
CA ASN A 416 -24.42 14.02 -14.13
C ASN A 416 -23.03 14.07 -14.80
N PRO A 417 -22.24 15.14 -14.60
CA PRO A 417 -20.91 15.25 -15.18
C PRO A 417 -19.88 14.33 -14.50
N ILE A 418 -20.24 13.77 -13.34
CA ILE A 418 -19.42 12.87 -12.50
C ILE A 418 -20.32 11.71 -12.07
N THR A 419 -19.78 10.49 -11.99
CA THR A 419 -20.49 9.33 -11.47
C THR A 419 -20.27 9.20 -9.96
N LEU A 420 -21.33 9.02 -9.19
CA LEU A 420 -21.21 8.76 -7.76
C LEU A 420 -20.76 7.31 -7.51
N ALA A 421 -19.75 7.13 -6.68
CA ALA A 421 -19.33 5.83 -6.14
C ALA A 421 -19.36 5.89 -4.60
N THR A 422 -19.52 4.75 -3.94
CA THR A 422 -19.30 4.68 -2.48
C THR A 422 -18.04 3.92 -2.19
N CYS A 423 -17.28 4.40 -1.22
CA CYS A 423 -16.23 3.63 -0.58
C CYS A 423 -16.46 3.62 0.93
N GLY A 424 -15.76 2.79 1.67
CA GLY A 424 -15.96 2.75 3.11
C GLY A 424 -14.95 1.86 3.80
N TRP A 425 -14.75 2.13 5.09
CA TRP A 425 -14.10 1.21 6.01
C TRP A 425 -14.80 -0.16 6.09
N VAL A 426 -16.09 -0.17 5.68
CA VAL A 426 -17.01 -1.29 5.52
C VAL A 426 -17.98 -0.96 4.37
N LEU A 427 -18.62 -1.97 3.76
CA LEU A 427 -19.49 -1.77 2.59
C LEU A 427 -20.80 -1.00 2.88
N GLY A 428 -21.26 -1.04 4.12
CA GLY A 428 -22.52 -0.45 4.55
C GLY A 428 -22.71 -0.55 6.07
N PRO A 429 -23.89 -0.20 6.59
CA PRO A 429 -24.17 -0.26 8.02
C PRO A 429 -24.08 -1.70 8.55
N GLN A 430 -23.75 -1.85 9.82
CA GLN A 430 -23.44 -3.13 10.48
C GLN A 430 -24.55 -4.18 10.39
N HIS A 431 -25.82 -3.76 10.39
CA HIS A 431 -26.97 -4.66 10.32
C HIS A 431 -27.34 -5.09 8.90
N ASP A 432 -26.91 -4.34 7.89
CA ASP A 432 -27.10 -4.67 6.48
C ASP A 432 -26.00 -4.02 5.65
N ARG A 433 -24.93 -4.78 5.44
CA ARG A 433 -23.75 -4.32 4.68
C ARG A 433 -24.05 -4.02 3.22
N SER A 434 -25.18 -4.51 2.70
CA SER A 434 -25.65 -4.21 1.34
C SER A 434 -26.65 -3.05 1.28
N ALA A 435 -26.95 -2.35 2.39
CA ALA A 435 -28.07 -1.41 2.44
C ALA A 435 -27.98 -0.26 1.42
N LEU A 436 -26.77 0.20 1.12
CA LEU A 436 -26.53 1.30 0.17
C LEU A 436 -26.83 0.90 -1.28
N ASP A 437 -26.85 -0.40 -1.60
CA ASP A 437 -27.23 -0.95 -2.91
C ASP A 437 -28.59 -0.43 -3.37
N ARG A 438 -29.54 -0.31 -2.42
CA ARG A 438 -30.91 0.14 -2.69
C ARG A 438 -31.04 1.64 -2.92
N LEU A 439 -30.04 2.42 -2.56
CA LEU A 439 -30.04 3.89 -2.67
C LEU A 439 -29.34 4.38 -3.95
N LEU A 440 -28.33 3.64 -4.38
CA LEU A 440 -27.45 4.04 -5.47
C LEU A 440 -27.95 3.57 -6.84
N PRO A 441 -27.82 4.38 -7.90
CA PRO A 441 -28.05 3.92 -9.27
C PRO A 441 -27.27 2.63 -9.61
N PRO A 442 -27.78 1.73 -10.47
CA PRO A 442 -27.08 0.49 -10.80
C PRO A 442 -25.69 0.66 -11.42
N ALA A 443 -25.42 1.81 -12.05
CA ALA A 443 -24.12 2.14 -12.61
C ALA A 443 -23.11 2.64 -11.55
N SER A 444 -23.57 3.02 -10.34
CA SER A 444 -22.72 3.52 -9.28
C SER A 444 -21.89 2.38 -8.67
N PRO A 445 -20.55 2.48 -8.74
CA PRO A 445 -19.67 1.52 -8.10
C PRO A 445 -19.82 1.53 -6.59
N MET A 446 -19.77 0.34 -6.00
CA MET A 446 -19.65 0.18 -4.55
C MET A 446 -18.32 -0.47 -4.22
N SER A 447 -17.60 0.11 -3.27
CA SER A 447 -16.30 -0.35 -2.82
C SER A 447 -16.17 -0.31 -1.31
N ALA A 448 -15.21 -1.08 -0.80
CA ALA A 448 -14.83 -1.08 0.61
C ALA A 448 -13.35 -1.47 0.71
N ILE A 449 -12.67 -0.86 1.66
CA ILE A 449 -11.35 -1.32 2.09
C ILE A 449 -11.52 -2.53 3.02
N ASN A 450 -10.52 -3.40 3.03
CA ASN A 450 -10.53 -4.54 3.95
C ASN A 450 -10.45 -4.07 5.41
N SER A 451 -11.28 -4.65 6.29
CA SER A 451 -11.29 -4.28 7.71
C SER A 451 -10.01 -4.68 8.44
N SER A 452 -9.83 -4.11 9.64
CA SER A 452 -8.64 -4.31 10.48
C SER A 452 -7.34 -4.03 9.73
N VAL A 453 -7.29 -2.90 9.03
CA VAL A 453 -6.12 -2.41 8.27
C VAL A 453 -5.49 -3.49 7.37
N GLY A 454 -6.37 -4.26 6.69
CA GLY A 454 -5.96 -5.31 5.78
C GLY A 454 -5.66 -6.67 6.41
N HIS A 455 -5.83 -6.86 7.72
CA HIS A 455 -5.68 -8.18 8.34
C HIS A 455 -6.87 -9.10 8.08
N VAL A 456 -8.07 -8.56 7.85
CA VAL A 456 -9.28 -9.32 7.52
C VAL A 456 -9.47 -9.42 6.00
N ALA A 457 -10.04 -10.53 5.54
CA ALA A 457 -10.37 -10.75 4.13
C ALA A 457 -11.39 -9.74 3.58
N ILE A 458 -11.55 -9.75 2.26
CA ILE A 458 -12.51 -8.89 1.58
C ILE A 458 -13.91 -9.23 2.09
N GLU A 459 -14.74 -8.21 2.30
CA GLU A 459 -16.04 -8.38 2.92
C GLU A 459 -16.97 -9.28 2.07
N ARG A 460 -17.44 -10.39 2.64
CA ARG A 460 -18.32 -11.35 1.91
C ARG A 460 -19.61 -10.71 1.40
N ALA A 461 -20.06 -9.61 2.02
CA ALA A 461 -21.28 -8.89 1.66
C ALA A 461 -21.28 -8.34 0.22
N PHE A 462 -20.12 -8.26 -0.47
CA PHE A 462 -20.07 -7.97 -1.91
C PHE A 462 -20.97 -8.92 -2.74
N THR A 463 -21.14 -10.17 -2.29
CA THR A 463 -21.99 -11.18 -2.94
C THR A 463 -23.48 -10.86 -2.87
N ASN A 464 -23.91 -10.00 -1.94
CA ASN A 464 -25.31 -9.59 -1.75
C ASN A 464 -25.70 -8.36 -2.56
N LEU A 465 -24.73 -7.69 -3.20
CA LEU A 465 -25.01 -6.52 -4.05
C LEU A 465 -25.67 -6.92 -5.36
N SER A 466 -26.59 -6.09 -5.84
CA SER A 466 -27.20 -6.22 -7.16
C SER A 466 -26.14 -6.25 -8.27
N GLU A 467 -26.51 -6.59 -9.49
CA GLU A 467 -25.58 -6.51 -10.63
C GLU A 467 -25.14 -5.05 -10.86
N ARG A 468 -23.92 -4.73 -10.40
CA ARG A 468 -23.28 -3.40 -10.49
C ARG A 468 -21.76 -3.53 -10.45
N PRO A 469 -21.00 -2.44 -10.73
CA PRO A 469 -19.56 -2.41 -10.49
C PRO A 469 -19.25 -2.53 -8.99
N ARG A 470 -18.30 -3.42 -8.66
CA ARG A 470 -17.88 -3.72 -7.29
C ARG A 470 -16.37 -3.61 -7.21
N TRP A 471 -15.82 -2.75 -6.36
CA TRP A 471 -14.36 -2.59 -6.26
C TRP A 471 -13.86 -3.05 -4.89
N ALA A 472 -13.00 -4.08 -4.89
CA ALA A 472 -12.28 -4.47 -3.69
C ALA A 472 -11.06 -3.56 -3.52
N ILE A 473 -10.85 -3.06 -2.29
CA ILE A 473 -9.71 -2.21 -1.99
C ILE A 473 -8.81 -2.83 -0.89
N PRO A 474 -7.98 -3.83 -1.22
CA PRO A 474 -7.03 -4.39 -0.27
C PRO A 474 -5.95 -3.38 0.14
N TRP A 475 -5.50 -3.50 1.40
CA TRP A 475 -4.38 -2.72 1.93
C TRP A 475 -3.06 -3.32 1.46
N LEU A 476 -2.26 -2.52 0.76
CA LEU A 476 -0.91 -2.90 0.33
C LEU A 476 0.10 -2.86 1.49
N GLU A 477 -0.22 -2.06 2.51
CA GLU A 477 0.47 -1.87 3.77
C GLU A 477 -0.53 -1.34 4.79
N ASN A 478 -0.27 -1.45 6.09
CA ASN A 478 -1.02 -0.73 7.14
C ASN A 478 -0.26 0.51 7.64
N ASP A 479 -1.03 1.43 8.22
CA ASP A 479 -0.58 2.69 8.81
C ASP A 479 0.14 2.53 10.16
N GLY A 480 -0.24 1.52 10.96
CA GLY A 480 0.45 1.22 12.22
C GLY A 480 1.93 0.85 12.05
N ASN A 481 2.34 0.36 10.88
CA ASN A 481 3.70 -0.07 10.58
C ASN A 481 4.38 0.77 9.49
N LEU A 482 3.97 2.03 9.36
CA LEU A 482 4.39 2.92 8.27
C LEU A 482 5.90 3.22 8.24
N THR A 483 6.60 3.11 9.38
CA THR A 483 8.07 3.29 9.48
C THR A 483 8.85 1.98 9.29
N SER A 484 8.18 0.88 8.94
CA SER A 484 8.79 -0.45 8.78
C SER A 484 8.38 -1.15 7.48
N PRO A 485 9.21 -2.01 6.88
CA PRO A 485 8.83 -2.84 5.73
C PRO A 485 7.64 -3.77 6.05
N GLN A 486 6.76 -4.01 5.07
CA GLN A 486 5.55 -4.83 5.22
C GLN A 486 5.31 -5.76 4.03
N LEU A 487 6.09 -6.84 3.90
CA LEU A 487 6.04 -7.74 2.74
C LEU A 487 4.73 -8.54 2.67
N TRP A 488 3.81 -8.17 1.78
CA TRP A 488 2.46 -8.75 1.66
C TRP A 488 2.11 -9.22 0.23
N ALA A 489 3.08 -9.69 -0.54
CA ALA A 489 2.83 -10.13 -1.91
C ALA A 489 1.87 -11.33 -1.96
N GLY A 490 1.99 -12.28 -1.01
CA GLY A 490 1.12 -13.45 -0.93
C GLY A 490 -0.32 -13.08 -0.58
N ARG A 491 -0.48 -12.02 0.22
CA ARG A 491 -1.78 -11.44 0.60
C ARG A 491 -2.46 -10.75 -0.58
N MET A 492 -1.72 -9.98 -1.38
CA MET A 492 -2.26 -9.36 -2.60
C MET A 492 -2.73 -10.39 -3.63
N ARG A 493 -1.98 -11.48 -3.77
CA ARG A 493 -2.36 -12.62 -4.61
C ARG A 493 -3.64 -13.32 -4.13
N TYR A 494 -3.79 -13.50 -2.82
CA TYR A 494 -5.00 -14.06 -2.24
C TYR A 494 -6.19 -13.13 -2.47
N ASP A 495 -6.04 -11.85 -2.16
CA ASP A 495 -7.13 -10.86 -2.26
C ASP A 495 -7.63 -10.67 -3.68
N ALA A 496 -6.73 -10.71 -4.67
CA ALA A 496 -7.12 -10.68 -6.07
C ALA A 496 -7.92 -11.91 -6.50
N ALA A 497 -7.55 -13.11 -6.02
CA ALA A 497 -8.31 -14.33 -6.29
C ALA A 497 -9.69 -14.28 -5.62
N ASP A 498 -9.74 -13.82 -4.37
CA ASP A 498 -10.99 -13.73 -3.60
C ASP A 498 -11.93 -12.64 -4.15
N ALA A 499 -11.39 -11.52 -4.63
CA ALA A 499 -12.17 -10.47 -5.30
C ALA A 499 -12.97 -11.00 -6.50
N LEU A 500 -12.38 -11.86 -7.35
CA LEU A 500 -13.10 -12.48 -8.46
C LEU A 500 -14.22 -13.40 -7.97
N ARG A 501 -13.95 -14.21 -6.94
CA ARG A 501 -14.94 -15.10 -6.32
C ARG A 501 -16.12 -14.33 -5.72
N LEU A 502 -15.88 -13.14 -5.19
CA LEU A 502 -16.90 -12.23 -4.66
C LEU A 502 -17.67 -11.46 -5.76
N GLY A 503 -17.27 -11.60 -7.02
CA GLY A 503 -17.88 -10.90 -8.16
C GLY A 503 -17.45 -9.43 -8.27
N CYS A 504 -16.28 -9.08 -7.72
CA CYS A 504 -15.69 -7.76 -7.88
C CYS A 504 -15.23 -7.54 -9.32
N THR A 505 -15.52 -6.35 -9.86
CA THR A 505 -15.11 -5.90 -11.20
C THR A 505 -13.93 -4.94 -11.16
N GLY A 506 -13.54 -4.50 -9.96
CA GLY A 506 -12.36 -3.68 -9.71
C GLY A 506 -11.48 -4.18 -8.57
N LEU A 507 -10.18 -3.95 -8.71
CA LEU A 507 -9.13 -4.29 -7.76
C LEU A 507 -8.20 -3.09 -7.57
N ILE A 508 -8.21 -2.48 -6.39
CA ILE A 508 -7.54 -1.20 -6.11
C ILE A 508 -6.68 -1.35 -4.84
N GLY A 509 -5.41 -0.98 -4.85
CA GLY A 509 -4.58 -1.06 -3.63
C GLY A 509 -4.52 0.26 -2.87
N ILE A 510 -4.92 0.28 -1.59
CA ILE A 510 -4.69 1.45 -0.71
C ILE A 510 -3.25 1.43 -0.17
N HIS A 511 -2.58 2.60 -0.21
CA HIS A 511 -1.20 2.75 0.24
C HIS A 511 -0.78 4.21 0.51
N TRP A 512 0.44 4.38 1.03
CA TRP A 512 1.15 5.65 1.18
C TRP A 512 2.50 5.62 0.46
N ARG A 513 3.36 4.66 0.82
CA ARG A 513 4.74 4.58 0.34
C ARG A 513 4.80 3.99 -1.07
N THR A 514 5.92 4.18 -1.76
CA THR A 514 6.06 3.79 -3.18
C THR A 514 7.11 2.69 -3.38
N GLN A 515 8.40 2.94 -3.12
CA GLN A 515 9.47 1.99 -3.45
C GLN A 515 9.47 0.74 -2.57
N ILE A 516 9.25 0.87 -1.26
CA ILE A 516 9.17 -0.28 -0.34
C ILE A 516 7.98 -1.21 -0.64
N LEU A 517 6.97 -0.72 -1.36
CA LEU A 517 5.79 -1.49 -1.77
C LEU A 517 5.91 -2.11 -3.17
N ALA A 518 7.08 -2.04 -3.80
CA ALA A 518 7.29 -2.58 -5.13
C ALA A 518 6.82 -4.06 -5.28
N PRO A 519 7.09 -4.98 -4.33
CA PRO A 519 6.57 -6.35 -4.38
C PRO A 519 5.04 -6.43 -4.40
N GLN A 520 4.36 -5.68 -3.55
CA GLN A 520 2.92 -5.76 -3.29
C GLN A 520 2.16 -5.14 -4.44
N ILE A 521 2.59 -3.95 -4.91
CA ILE A 521 2.01 -3.28 -6.06
C ILE A 521 2.20 -4.12 -7.32
N SER A 522 3.39 -4.69 -7.54
CA SER A 522 3.65 -5.57 -8.69
C SER A 522 2.80 -6.84 -8.63
N ALA A 523 2.69 -7.48 -7.46
CA ALA A 523 1.84 -8.64 -7.28
C ALA A 523 0.36 -8.34 -7.57
N LEU A 524 -0.16 -7.20 -7.10
CA LEU A 524 -1.52 -6.75 -7.38
C LEU A 524 -1.73 -6.43 -8.87
N ALA A 525 -0.75 -5.76 -9.51
CA ALA A 525 -0.78 -5.43 -10.93
C ALA A 525 -0.91 -6.68 -11.80
N VAL A 526 -0.05 -7.68 -11.57
CA VAL A 526 -0.08 -8.95 -12.32
C VAL A 526 -1.38 -9.71 -12.04
N ALA A 527 -1.83 -9.74 -10.78
CA ALA A 527 -3.06 -10.43 -10.37
C ALA A 527 -4.33 -9.86 -11.01
N ALA A 528 -4.27 -8.63 -11.52
CA ALA A 528 -5.36 -8.01 -12.25
C ALA A 528 -5.49 -8.51 -13.71
N TRP A 529 -4.51 -9.27 -14.21
CA TRP A 529 -4.43 -9.78 -15.59
C TRP A 529 -4.39 -11.31 -15.65
N GLU A 530 -3.68 -11.94 -14.73
CA GLU A 530 -3.53 -13.40 -14.70
C GLU A 530 -3.31 -13.88 -13.27
N GLN A 531 -3.70 -15.12 -12.96
CA GLN A 531 -3.54 -15.70 -11.61
C GLN A 531 -3.00 -17.16 -11.67
N PRO A 532 -1.89 -17.45 -12.37
CA PRO A 532 -1.37 -18.81 -12.56
C PRO A 532 -0.83 -19.47 -11.28
N TRP A 533 -0.67 -18.73 -10.19
CA TRP A 533 -0.18 -19.22 -8.89
C TRP A 533 -1.29 -19.83 -8.02
N ILE A 534 -2.55 -19.78 -8.45
CA ILE A 534 -3.66 -20.40 -7.72
C ILE A 534 -3.41 -21.92 -7.65
N PRO A 535 -3.36 -22.52 -6.45
CA PRO A 535 -3.24 -23.96 -6.30
C PRO A 535 -4.41 -24.73 -6.91
N ASP A 536 -4.17 -25.94 -7.43
CA ASP A 536 -5.22 -26.78 -8.06
C ASP A 536 -6.38 -27.13 -7.11
N ASP A 537 -6.13 -27.15 -5.79
CA ASP A 537 -7.12 -27.43 -4.75
C ASP A 537 -7.85 -26.18 -4.23
N PHE A 538 -7.52 -24.99 -4.74
CA PHE A 538 -8.23 -23.75 -4.41
C PHE A 538 -9.56 -23.66 -5.16
N ASP A 539 -10.64 -23.46 -4.42
CA ASP A 539 -11.98 -23.26 -4.98
C ASP A 539 -12.11 -21.86 -5.62
N ALA A 540 -11.85 -21.77 -6.91
CA ALA A 540 -12.00 -20.54 -7.70
C ALA A 540 -13.46 -20.24 -8.10
N THR A 541 -14.45 -21.03 -7.64
CA THR A 541 -15.85 -20.77 -8.01
C THR A 541 -16.38 -19.51 -7.35
N ARG A 542 -17.37 -18.88 -8.01
CA ARG A 542 -18.04 -17.68 -7.48
C ARG A 542 -18.74 -18.03 -6.18
N ILE A 543 -18.46 -17.26 -5.13
CA ILE A 543 -19.11 -17.41 -3.83
C ILE A 543 -20.58 -17.00 -4.00
N PRO A 544 -21.55 -17.85 -3.59
CA PRO A 544 -22.96 -17.52 -3.66
C PRO A 544 -23.29 -16.37 -2.70
N PRO A 545 -24.35 -15.58 -2.99
CA PRO A 545 -24.87 -14.59 -2.05
C PRO A 545 -25.01 -15.18 -0.65
N LEU A 546 -24.64 -14.39 0.35
CA LEU A 546 -24.84 -14.75 1.75
C LEU A 546 -26.36 -14.76 2.03
N THR A 547 -26.94 -15.96 2.04
CA THR A 547 -28.37 -16.16 2.26
C THR A 547 -28.73 -16.21 3.75
N THR A 548 -27.84 -16.66 4.65
CA THR A 548 -27.97 -16.56 6.13
C THR A 548 -26.63 -16.75 6.88
N SER A 549 -26.67 -16.57 8.20
CA SER A 549 -25.62 -16.88 9.19
C SER A 549 -25.86 -18.28 9.81
N GLY A 550 -24.86 -19.17 9.95
CA GLY A 550 -25.08 -20.58 10.34
C GLY A 550 -23.84 -21.37 10.78
N ALA A 551 -23.91 -22.70 10.74
CA ALA A 551 -22.92 -23.63 11.31
C ALA A 551 -21.68 -23.86 10.43
N THR A 552 -20.47 -23.64 10.95
CA THR A 552 -19.22 -23.97 10.26
C THR A 552 -18.93 -25.47 10.31
N GLY A 553 -19.29 -26.20 9.25
CA GLY A 553 -19.02 -27.64 9.10
C GLY A 553 -20.00 -28.53 9.87
N GLY A 554 -19.61 -29.79 10.10
CA GLY A 554 -20.45 -30.79 10.76
C GLY A 554 -21.54 -31.41 9.88
N ARG A 555 -21.98 -32.60 10.27
CA ARG A 555 -23.04 -33.39 9.62
C ARG A 555 -24.34 -33.33 10.41
N ALA A 556 -25.46 -33.37 9.70
CA ALA A 556 -26.78 -33.51 10.28
C ALA A 556 -27.04 -34.98 10.65
N VAL A 557 -27.59 -35.22 11.84
CA VAL A 557 -28.05 -36.53 12.31
C VAL A 557 -29.45 -36.37 12.87
N ARG A 558 -30.31 -37.36 12.65
CA ARG A 558 -31.68 -37.37 13.14
C ARG A 558 -32.07 -38.75 13.66
N THR A 559 -32.93 -38.78 14.67
CA THR A 559 -33.60 -39.98 15.16
C THR A 559 -35.12 -39.83 15.08
N ASP A 560 -35.83 -40.94 14.92
CA ASP A 560 -37.30 -41.01 15.08
C ASP A 560 -37.69 -41.61 16.44
N GLU A 561 -36.71 -42.01 17.27
CA GLU A 561 -36.96 -42.41 18.66
C GLU A 561 -37.41 -41.20 19.50
N PRO A 562 -38.36 -41.36 20.44
CA PRO A 562 -38.77 -40.28 21.33
C PRO A 562 -37.60 -39.72 22.14
N ILE A 563 -37.50 -38.39 22.22
CA ILE A 563 -36.56 -37.68 23.10
C ILE A 563 -37.29 -37.19 24.34
N ASP A 564 -36.87 -37.62 25.52
CA ASP A 564 -37.42 -37.19 26.81
C ASP A 564 -36.89 -35.80 27.16
N GLY A 565 -37.78 -34.86 27.52
CA GLY A 565 -37.39 -33.53 27.98
C GLY A 565 -38.40 -32.43 27.66
N GLU A 566 -38.06 -31.20 28.08
CA GLU A 566 -38.92 -30.01 27.93
C GLU A 566 -39.12 -29.65 26.44
N ARG A 567 -40.38 -29.44 26.06
CA ARG A 567 -40.76 -28.96 24.72
C ARG A 567 -40.84 -27.44 24.74
N VAL A 568 -40.23 -26.78 23.77
CA VAL A 568 -40.30 -25.33 23.61
C VAL A 568 -41.40 -25.03 22.58
N SER A 569 -42.34 -24.14 22.91
CA SER A 569 -43.50 -23.83 22.06
C SER A 569 -44.31 -25.07 21.59
N GLY A 570 -44.29 -26.17 22.36
CA GLY A 570 -44.94 -27.45 22.00
C GLY A 570 -44.13 -28.37 21.08
N VAL A 571 -42.94 -27.96 20.67
CA VAL A 571 -42.07 -28.60 19.69
C VAL A 571 -40.80 -29.16 20.37
N ASN A 572 -40.24 -30.25 19.84
CA ASN A 572 -39.04 -30.89 20.39
C ASN A 572 -37.89 -30.79 19.37
N PRO A 573 -36.96 -29.82 19.50
CA PRO A 573 -35.85 -29.65 18.57
C PRO A 573 -34.71 -30.67 18.78
N PHE A 574 -34.84 -31.61 19.73
CA PHE A 574 -33.75 -32.50 20.14
C PHE A 574 -33.64 -33.81 19.36
N ALA A 575 -34.54 -34.03 18.40
CA ALA A 575 -34.53 -35.20 17.54
C ALA A 575 -33.51 -35.08 16.38
N SER A 576 -32.97 -33.89 16.14
CA SER A 576 -31.90 -33.62 15.19
C SER A 576 -30.71 -32.96 15.88
N ASN A 577 -29.51 -33.36 15.47
CA ASN A 577 -28.24 -32.78 15.93
C ASN A 577 -27.37 -32.40 14.73
N ARG A 578 -26.63 -31.30 14.87
CA ARG A 578 -25.41 -31.10 14.09
C ARG A 578 -24.21 -31.62 14.87
N ILE A 579 -23.41 -32.46 14.22
CA ILE A 579 -22.29 -33.18 14.82
C ILE A 579 -21.00 -32.89 14.06
N GLY A 580 -19.91 -32.58 14.76
CA GLY A 580 -18.58 -32.33 14.15
C GLY A 580 -18.42 -30.94 13.53
N MET A 581 -19.24 -29.97 13.94
CA MET A 581 -19.10 -28.55 13.58
C MET A 581 -18.03 -27.85 14.43
N ALA A 582 -17.38 -26.83 13.85
CA ALA A 582 -16.40 -26.01 14.54
C ALA A 582 -17.05 -24.81 15.24
N ALA A 583 -18.09 -24.21 14.64
CA ALA A 583 -18.71 -23.00 15.15
C ALA A 583 -20.15 -22.81 14.64
N TYR A 584 -20.90 -21.88 15.25
CA TYR A 584 -22.04 -21.19 14.64
C TYR A 584 -21.72 -19.70 14.61
N ASP A 585 -21.76 -19.10 13.42
CA ASP A 585 -21.55 -17.67 13.23
C ASP A 585 -22.89 -17.05 12.87
N LEU A 586 -23.52 -16.39 13.84
CA LEU A 586 -24.88 -15.90 13.76
C LEU A 586 -24.91 -14.38 13.68
N LEU A 587 -25.62 -13.85 12.68
CA LEU A 587 -26.02 -12.45 12.65
C LEU A 587 -27.11 -12.26 13.70
N VAL A 588 -26.76 -11.59 14.77
CA VAL A 588 -27.61 -11.33 15.93
C VAL A 588 -27.42 -9.87 16.28
N PRO A 589 -28.45 -9.01 16.21
CA PRO A 589 -28.28 -7.59 16.48
C PRO A 589 -27.58 -7.33 17.82
N SER A 590 -26.92 -6.18 17.95
CA SER A 590 -26.34 -5.81 19.24
C SER A 590 -27.45 -5.66 20.28
N GLY A 591 -27.27 -6.20 21.48
CA GLY A 591 -28.34 -6.35 22.45
C GLY A 591 -27.92 -7.10 23.71
N SER A 592 -28.88 -7.23 24.63
CA SER A 592 -28.76 -8.10 25.80
C SER A 592 -29.69 -9.28 25.61
N TYR A 593 -29.14 -10.49 25.62
CA TYR A 593 -29.87 -11.70 25.27
C TYR A 593 -29.78 -12.74 26.39
N THR A 594 -30.86 -13.51 26.52
CA THR A 594 -30.81 -14.86 27.06
C THR A 594 -30.48 -15.79 25.91
N VAL A 595 -29.38 -16.53 26.04
CA VAL A 595 -28.90 -17.52 25.07
C VAL A 595 -29.12 -18.90 25.65
N ARG A 596 -29.84 -19.78 24.94
CA ARG A 596 -30.05 -21.16 25.34
C ARG A 596 -29.42 -22.10 24.33
N LEU A 597 -28.62 -23.04 24.81
CA LEU A 597 -27.95 -24.06 24.00
C LEU A 597 -28.48 -25.44 24.37
N GLY A 598 -29.07 -26.13 23.39
CA GLY A 598 -29.75 -27.40 23.55
C GLY A 598 -28.90 -28.55 23.03
N PHE A 599 -28.75 -29.59 23.83
CA PHE A 599 -27.98 -30.80 23.53
C PHE A 599 -28.84 -32.05 23.73
N SER A 600 -28.57 -33.09 22.94
CA SER A 600 -29.06 -34.45 23.16
C SER A 600 -28.01 -35.44 22.65
N GLU A 601 -27.96 -36.65 23.20
CA GLU A 601 -27.16 -37.74 22.62
C GLU A 601 -28.08 -38.72 21.91
N ILE A 602 -28.00 -38.73 20.57
CA ILE A 602 -28.86 -39.56 19.70
C ILE A 602 -28.07 -40.65 18.94
N GLU A 603 -26.72 -40.64 19.00
CA GLU A 603 -25.86 -41.63 18.35
C GLU A 603 -25.34 -42.72 19.30
N ASN A 604 -25.85 -42.78 20.54
CA ASN A 604 -25.47 -43.80 21.52
C ASN A 604 -23.98 -43.76 21.92
N ALA A 605 -23.33 -42.59 21.89
CA ALA A 605 -21.97 -42.46 22.40
C ALA A 605 -21.89 -42.87 23.88
N ALA A 606 -20.95 -43.75 24.23
CA ALA A 606 -20.70 -44.11 25.63
C ALA A 606 -20.23 -42.89 26.44
N PRO A 607 -20.51 -42.81 27.75
CA PRO A 607 -19.92 -41.80 28.62
C PRO A 607 -18.40 -41.71 28.42
N GLY A 608 -17.88 -40.50 28.25
CA GLY A 608 -16.48 -40.19 27.97
C GLY A 608 -16.08 -40.21 26.50
N ALA A 609 -16.93 -40.71 25.59
CA ALA A 609 -16.62 -40.80 24.16
C ALA A 609 -16.82 -39.49 23.39
N ARG A 610 -17.69 -38.59 23.89
CA ARG A 610 -17.99 -37.29 23.30
C ARG A 610 -17.93 -36.20 24.37
N VAL A 611 -16.79 -35.52 24.45
CA VAL A 611 -16.53 -34.45 25.41
C VAL A 611 -15.97 -33.22 24.72
N PHE A 612 -16.58 -32.06 24.93
CA PHE A 612 -16.18 -30.81 24.26
C PHE A 612 -16.45 -29.57 25.12
N ALA A 613 -15.81 -28.47 24.77
CA ALA A 613 -16.06 -27.14 25.33
C ALA A 613 -16.84 -26.27 24.36
N VAL A 614 -17.56 -25.27 24.88
CA VAL A 614 -18.29 -24.26 24.10
C VAL A 614 -17.87 -22.87 24.55
N LYS A 615 -17.50 -22.02 23.60
CA LYS A 615 -17.23 -20.60 23.81
C LYS A 615 -18.25 -19.74 23.08
N LEU A 616 -18.51 -18.55 23.61
CA LEU A 616 -19.29 -17.51 22.95
C LEU A 616 -18.42 -16.25 22.88
N ASN A 617 -18.17 -15.75 21.67
CA ASN A 617 -17.33 -14.58 21.41
C ASN A 617 -16.00 -14.60 22.18
N GLY A 618 -15.32 -15.75 22.21
CA GLY A 618 -14.05 -15.94 22.91
C GLY A 618 -14.15 -16.27 24.41
N GLU A 619 -15.29 -16.00 25.06
CA GLU A 619 -15.53 -16.36 26.46
C GLU A 619 -16.00 -17.81 26.60
N THR A 620 -15.47 -18.54 27.59
CA THR A 620 -15.84 -19.95 27.79
C THR A 620 -17.17 -20.04 28.53
N LEU A 621 -18.22 -20.50 27.84
CA LEU A 621 -19.53 -20.77 28.45
C LEU A 621 -19.58 -22.13 29.13
N ILE A 622 -19.10 -23.16 28.42
CA ILE A 622 -19.08 -24.54 28.91
C ILE A 622 -17.67 -25.06 28.74
N ASN A 623 -16.95 -25.25 29.85
CA ASN A 623 -15.55 -25.67 29.80
C ASN A 623 -15.39 -27.15 29.40
N ARG A 624 -16.36 -28.00 29.76
CA ARG A 624 -16.32 -29.44 29.50
C ARG A 624 -17.71 -30.05 29.61
N LEU A 625 -18.27 -30.52 28.50
CA LEU A 625 -19.58 -31.16 28.43
C LEU A 625 -19.47 -32.58 27.89
N ASP A 626 -20.07 -33.52 28.61
CA ASP A 626 -20.34 -34.89 28.18
C ASP A 626 -21.84 -35.15 28.32
N VAL A 627 -22.56 -35.09 27.19
CA VAL A 627 -24.02 -35.19 27.18
C VAL A 627 -24.47 -36.59 27.63
N SER A 628 -23.76 -37.64 27.18
CA SER A 628 -24.03 -39.04 27.55
C SER A 628 -23.86 -39.29 29.04
N ALA A 629 -22.81 -38.76 29.65
CA ALA A 629 -22.58 -38.89 31.09
C ALA A 629 -23.57 -38.06 31.93
N THR A 630 -24.02 -36.92 31.41
CA THR A 630 -24.89 -36.00 32.14
C THR A 630 -26.35 -36.45 32.15
N GLN A 631 -26.91 -36.76 30.97
CA GLN A 631 -28.34 -37.02 30.83
C GLN A 631 -28.67 -38.39 30.22
N GLY A 632 -27.71 -39.03 29.54
CA GLY A 632 -27.90 -40.30 28.86
C GLY A 632 -28.56 -40.17 27.47
N LYS A 633 -28.79 -41.31 26.81
CA LYS A 633 -29.35 -41.37 25.45
C LYS A 633 -30.77 -40.80 25.39
N ASN A 634 -31.10 -40.13 24.29
CA ASN A 634 -32.44 -39.65 23.95
C ASN A 634 -33.08 -38.78 25.03
N ARG A 635 -32.26 -37.95 25.69
CA ARG A 635 -32.75 -36.97 26.65
C ARG A 635 -32.22 -35.59 26.30
N ALA A 636 -33.10 -34.61 26.38
CA ALA A 636 -32.77 -33.21 26.16
C ALA A 636 -32.00 -32.63 27.36
N LEU A 637 -31.03 -31.76 27.06
CA LEU A 637 -30.24 -31.01 28.02
C LEU A 637 -30.09 -29.57 27.55
N TRP A 638 -30.61 -28.61 28.32
CA TRP A 638 -30.47 -27.18 28.05
C TRP A 638 -29.40 -26.56 28.96
N PHE A 639 -28.64 -25.63 28.40
CA PHE A 639 -27.87 -24.64 29.15
C PHE A 639 -28.38 -23.25 28.81
N GLU A 640 -28.59 -22.42 29.82
CA GLU A 640 -29.16 -21.08 29.69
C GLU A 640 -28.20 -20.04 30.26
N PHE A 641 -27.96 -18.98 29.50
CA PHE A 641 -27.03 -17.90 29.82
C PHE A 641 -27.75 -16.57 29.69
N HIS A 642 -27.86 -15.82 30.78
CA HIS A 642 -28.52 -14.51 30.81
C HIS A 642 -27.53 -13.36 30.59
N ASP A 643 -28.07 -12.19 30.26
CA ASP A 643 -27.33 -10.93 30.13
C ASP A 643 -26.14 -10.99 29.17
N VAL A 644 -26.19 -11.89 28.18
CA VAL A 644 -25.17 -12.01 27.16
C VAL A 644 -25.19 -10.76 26.29
N LYS A 645 -24.11 -9.98 26.38
CA LYS A 645 -23.96 -8.75 25.60
C LYS A 645 -23.40 -9.11 24.23
N ILE A 646 -24.19 -8.84 23.20
CA ILE A 646 -23.73 -8.89 21.83
C ILE A 646 -23.38 -7.46 21.41
N THR A 647 -22.10 -7.25 21.16
CA THR A 647 -21.53 -6.03 20.59
C THR A 647 -20.99 -6.43 19.23
N GLU A 648 -21.41 -5.75 18.17
CA GLU A 648 -21.02 -5.97 16.76
C GLU A 648 -21.99 -6.78 15.87
N ALA A 649 -23.26 -6.88 16.25
CA ALA A 649 -24.29 -7.60 15.48
C ALA A 649 -23.92 -9.06 15.09
N ARG A 650 -23.06 -9.70 15.88
CA ARG A 650 -22.51 -11.03 15.62
C ARG A 650 -22.40 -11.84 16.91
N LEU A 651 -22.90 -13.07 16.87
CA LEU A 651 -22.77 -14.06 17.93
C LEU A 651 -22.02 -15.27 17.36
N LEU A 652 -20.80 -15.48 17.83
CA LEU A 652 -19.96 -16.61 17.45
C LEU A 652 -19.93 -17.64 18.57
N LEU A 653 -20.54 -18.81 18.35
CA LEU A 653 -20.37 -19.98 19.21
C LEU A 653 -19.26 -20.85 18.65
N GLU A 654 -18.27 -21.21 19.46
CA GLU A 654 -17.15 -22.06 19.06
C GLU A 654 -17.15 -23.36 19.87
N PHE A 655 -16.92 -24.49 19.20
CA PHE A 655 -16.93 -25.82 19.79
C PHE A 655 -15.53 -26.42 19.74
N THR A 656 -14.95 -26.69 20.91
CA THR A 656 -13.59 -27.27 21.00
C THR A 656 -13.69 -28.73 21.45
N PRO A 657 -13.36 -29.70 20.58
CA PRO A 657 -13.36 -31.11 20.98
C PRO A 657 -12.25 -31.37 22.01
N ILE A 658 -12.59 -32.08 23.08
CA ILE A 658 -11.62 -32.68 24.01
C ILE A 658 -11.48 -34.17 23.66
N THR A 659 -12.59 -34.84 23.36
CA THR A 659 -12.64 -36.24 22.89
C THR A 659 -13.90 -36.42 22.04
N GLY A 660 -13.79 -37.02 20.85
CA GLY A 660 -14.94 -37.19 19.93
C GLY A 660 -15.43 -35.90 19.27
N GLU A 661 -16.52 -35.99 18.51
CA GLU A 661 -17.08 -34.88 17.73
C GLU A 661 -18.12 -34.07 18.55
N PRO A 662 -18.02 -32.73 18.65
CA PRO A 662 -19.04 -31.93 19.32
C PRO A 662 -20.42 -32.11 18.70
N ALA A 663 -21.48 -31.96 19.49
CA ALA A 663 -22.85 -32.07 19.04
C ALA A 663 -23.69 -30.93 19.61
N ILE A 664 -24.68 -30.43 18.86
CA ILE A 664 -25.71 -29.50 19.36
C ILE A 664 -27.02 -29.77 18.62
N ALA A 665 -28.13 -29.63 19.33
CA ALA A 665 -29.47 -29.90 18.83
C ALA A 665 -30.30 -28.61 18.64
N ALA A 666 -30.06 -27.59 19.45
CA ALA A 666 -30.81 -26.33 19.34
C ALA A 666 -30.02 -25.11 19.82
N ILE A 667 -30.30 -23.95 19.23
CA ILE A 667 -29.85 -22.64 19.70
C ILE A 667 -31.08 -21.73 19.79
N GLU A 668 -31.28 -21.08 20.94
CA GLU A 668 -32.30 -20.06 21.12
C GLU A 668 -31.70 -18.75 21.62
N LEU A 669 -32.23 -17.65 21.12
CA LEU A 669 -31.87 -16.30 21.47
C LEU A 669 -33.15 -15.54 21.71
N GLU A 670 -33.29 -14.97 22.90
CA GLU A 670 -34.39 -14.07 23.24
C GLU A 670 -33.86 -12.86 23.98
N GLY A 671 -34.26 -11.67 23.58
CA GLY A 671 -33.79 -10.48 24.25
C GLY A 671 -34.27 -9.20 23.62
N THR A 672 -33.65 -8.10 24.04
CA THR A 672 -33.93 -6.77 23.52
C THR A 672 -32.72 -6.24 22.80
N THR A 673 -32.93 -5.76 21.57
CA THR A 673 -31.88 -5.10 20.80
C THR A 673 -31.47 -3.79 21.47
N THR A 674 -30.17 -3.50 21.54
CA THR A 674 -29.64 -2.21 22.03
C THR A 674 -30.13 -1.07 21.14
N VAL A 675 -30.35 -1.36 19.86
CA VAL A 675 -30.89 -0.44 18.88
C VAL A 675 -32.41 -0.60 18.82
N GLY A 676 -33.16 0.43 19.20
CA GLY A 676 -34.62 0.47 19.11
C GLY A 676 -35.39 -0.21 20.26
N ASN A 677 -34.70 -0.87 21.20
CA ASN A 677 -35.32 -1.62 22.32
C ASN A 677 -36.42 -2.59 21.86
N SER A 678 -36.26 -3.17 20.67
CA SER A 678 -37.21 -4.11 20.10
C SER A 678 -36.99 -5.50 20.67
N ALA A 679 -38.07 -6.23 20.93
CA ALA A 679 -38.00 -7.65 21.21
C ALA A 679 -37.43 -8.39 20.00
N PHE A 680 -36.45 -9.25 20.24
CA PHE A 680 -35.82 -10.10 19.24
C PHE A 680 -35.83 -11.54 19.74
N ALA A 681 -36.29 -12.45 18.89
CA ALA A 681 -36.24 -13.88 19.13
C ALA A 681 -35.72 -14.59 17.89
N ARG A 682 -34.82 -15.56 18.07
CA ARG A 682 -34.31 -16.43 17.00
C ARG A 682 -34.08 -17.82 17.57
N ARG A 683 -34.54 -18.86 16.86
CA ARG A 683 -34.45 -20.25 17.30
C ARG A 683 -34.02 -21.13 16.13
N ILE A 684 -33.00 -21.96 16.30
CA ILE A 684 -32.38 -22.79 15.23
C ILE A 684 -32.49 -24.27 15.59
N ASN A 685 -33.03 -25.08 14.68
CA ASN A 685 -33.10 -26.54 14.81
C ASN A 685 -31.81 -27.19 14.25
N CYS A 686 -30.79 -27.32 15.09
CA CYS A 686 -29.45 -27.74 14.66
C CYS A 686 -29.45 -29.16 14.06
N GLY A 687 -28.94 -29.29 12.85
CA GLY A 687 -28.93 -30.52 12.06
C GLY A 687 -30.29 -30.89 11.46
N GLY A 688 -31.32 -30.06 11.63
CA GLY A 688 -32.68 -30.35 11.21
C GLY A 688 -33.28 -29.30 10.26
N PRO A 689 -34.39 -29.65 9.58
CA PRO A 689 -35.18 -28.70 8.81
C PRO A 689 -35.95 -27.75 9.74
N VAL A 690 -36.67 -26.77 9.16
CA VAL A 690 -37.63 -25.93 9.89
C VAL A 690 -38.56 -26.81 10.73
N HIS A 691 -38.67 -26.53 12.03
CA HIS A 691 -39.48 -27.31 12.96
C HIS A 691 -40.20 -26.39 13.95
N GLY A 692 -41.50 -26.17 13.73
CA GLY A 692 -42.25 -25.19 14.51
C GLY A 692 -41.77 -23.77 14.25
N ASP A 693 -41.42 -23.06 15.32
CA ASP A 693 -40.82 -21.73 15.34
C ASP A 693 -39.28 -21.74 15.24
N PHE A 694 -38.67 -22.92 15.10
CA PHE A 694 -37.24 -23.05 14.83
C PHE A 694 -36.98 -23.03 13.33
N GLU A 695 -36.05 -22.17 12.91
CA GLU A 695 -35.54 -22.14 11.54
C GLU A 695 -34.67 -23.36 11.24
N ALA A 696 -34.51 -23.65 9.94
CA ALA A 696 -33.63 -24.71 9.49
C ALA A 696 -32.17 -24.36 9.79
N ASP A 697 -31.37 -25.38 10.08
CA ASP A 697 -29.95 -25.19 10.30
C ASP A 697 -29.15 -25.14 8.98
N GLU A 698 -28.61 -23.97 8.71
CA GLU A 698 -27.88 -23.66 7.48
C GLU A 698 -26.35 -23.75 7.67
N LEU A 699 -25.66 -24.24 6.65
CA LEU A 699 -24.20 -24.14 6.57
C LEU A 699 -23.88 -22.81 5.87
N PRO A 700 -23.02 -21.94 6.43
CA PRO A 700 -22.44 -20.87 5.64
C PRO A 700 -21.65 -21.56 4.54
N GLY A 701 -22.00 -21.31 3.27
CA GLY A 701 -21.26 -21.88 2.14
C GLY A 701 -19.77 -21.64 2.36
N ARG A 702 -18.95 -22.70 2.42
CA ARG A 702 -17.51 -22.64 2.74
C ARG A 702 -16.72 -21.77 1.73
N PRO A 703 -15.47 -21.32 2.05
CA PRO A 703 -14.76 -21.37 3.33
C PRO A 703 -14.45 -19.96 3.91
N ARG A 704 -14.22 -19.93 5.23
CA ARG A 704 -13.50 -18.83 5.90
C ARG A 704 -12.07 -18.78 5.35
N PRO A 705 -11.51 -17.59 5.06
CA PRO A 705 -10.12 -17.47 4.62
C PRO A 705 -9.16 -18.16 5.62
N PRO A 706 -8.05 -18.74 5.13
CA PRO A 706 -6.92 -19.10 5.99
C PRO A 706 -6.48 -17.91 6.86
N ILE A 707 -6.00 -18.20 8.06
CA ILE A 707 -5.56 -17.17 9.03
C ILE A 707 -4.43 -16.30 8.46
N ASP A 708 -3.56 -16.87 7.62
CA ASP A 708 -2.45 -16.19 6.98
C ASP A 708 -2.84 -15.44 5.69
N ARG A 709 -3.96 -15.84 5.06
CA ARG A 709 -4.52 -15.23 3.83
C ARG A 709 -3.44 -14.99 2.78
N ALA A 710 -2.67 -16.02 2.47
CA ALA A 710 -1.53 -15.93 1.57
C ALA A 710 -1.59 -16.98 0.46
N MET A 711 -1.07 -16.63 -0.72
CA MET A 711 -0.86 -17.51 -1.86
C MET A 711 0.64 -17.73 -2.11
N PRO A 712 1.05 -18.75 -2.89
CA PRO A 712 2.45 -18.99 -3.19
C PRO A 712 3.17 -17.74 -3.75
N VAL A 713 4.35 -17.42 -3.22
CA VAL A 713 5.17 -16.24 -3.63
C VAL A 713 6.60 -16.56 -4.02
N ARG A 714 7.01 -17.83 -3.96
CA ARG A 714 8.42 -18.20 -4.19
C ARG A 714 8.90 -17.80 -5.59
N GLU A 715 8.14 -18.14 -6.62
CA GLU A 715 8.49 -17.81 -8.01
C GLU A 715 8.45 -16.30 -8.26
N PHE A 716 7.48 -15.62 -7.64
CA PHE A 716 7.38 -14.17 -7.68
C PHE A 716 8.63 -13.49 -7.15
N TYR A 717 9.06 -13.84 -5.93
CA TYR A 717 10.24 -13.23 -5.34
C TYR A 717 11.54 -13.62 -6.04
N ARG A 718 11.61 -14.79 -6.68
CA ARG A 718 12.74 -15.15 -7.54
C ARG A 718 12.81 -14.30 -8.80
N ASP A 719 11.68 -14.03 -9.45
CA ASP A 719 11.63 -13.10 -10.60
C ASP A 719 11.96 -11.67 -10.16
N PHE A 720 11.34 -11.20 -9.08
CA PHE A 720 11.64 -9.89 -8.48
C PHE A 720 13.13 -9.75 -8.15
N ALA A 721 13.73 -10.76 -7.51
CA ALA A 721 15.14 -10.75 -7.16
C ALA A 721 16.05 -10.81 -8.39
N ARG A 722 15.68 -11.58 -9.43
CA ARG A 722 16.42 -11.61 -10.70
C ARG A 722 16.45 -10.25 -11.37
N ALA A 723 15.31 -9.56 -11.42
CA ALA A 723 15.21 -8.26 -12.05
C ALA A 723 15.92 -7.16 -11.25
N ASN A 724 15.82 -7.18 -9.92
CA ASN A 724 16.35 -6.11 -9.08
C ASN A 724 17.82 -6.31 -8.68
N PHE A 725 18.27 -7.55 -8.51
CA PHE A 725 19.56 -7.89 -7.89
C PHE A 725 20.46 -8.76 -8.78
N GLY A 726 20.05 -9.03 -10.02
CA GLY A 726 20.78 -9.85 -10.97
C GLY A 726 20.55 -11.36 -10.79
N PRO A 727 20.90 -12.16 -11.82
CA PRO A 727 20.56 -13.58 -11.89
C PRO A 727 21.34 -14.46 -10.89
N GLU A 728 22.56 -14.09 -10.50
CA GLU A 728 23.46 -14.92 -9.70
C GLU A 728 22.96 -15.13 -8.27
N ALA A 729 22.44 -14.07 -7.65
CA ALA A 729 21.92 -14.09 -6.28
C ALA A 729 20.39 -14.29 -6.21
N ALA A 730 19.70 -14.24 -7.36
CA ALA A 730 18.25 -14.20 -7.47
C ALA A 730 17.53 -15.31 -6.69
N THR A 731 18.00 -16.55 -6.83
CA THR A 731 17.37 -17.71 -6.17
C THR A 731 17.47 -17.61 -4.65
N ALA A 732 18.65 -17.30 -4.13
CA ALA A 732 18.89 -17.21 -2.69
C ALA A 732 18.17 -16.03 -2.05
N ILE A 733 18.21 -14.86 -2.69
CA ILE A 733 17.51 -13.66 -2.21
C ILE A 733 15.98 -13.84 -2.34
N GLY A 734 15.50 -14.38 -3.46
CA GLY A 734 14.08 -14.62 -3.68
C GLY A 734 13.49 -15.62 -2.69
N ASP A 735 14.20 -16.72 -2.41
CA ASP A 735 13.79 -17.68 -1.38
C ASP A 735 13.82 -17.07 0.03
N LEU A 736 14.76 -16.15 0.31
CA LEU A 736 14.80 -15.42 1.57
C LEU A 736 13.57 -14.51 1.73
N PHE A 737 13.26 -13.68 0.74
CA PHE A 737 12.09 -12.79 0.75
C PHE A 737 10.79 -13.58 0.88
N ALA A 738 10.65 -14.68 0.13
CA ALA A 738 9.50 -15.56 0.23
C ALA A 738 9.34 -16.17 1.65
N SER A 739 10.45 -16.45 2.34
CA SER A 739 10.42 -17.01 3.71
C SER A 739 9.99 -16.02 4.79
N ILE A 740 9.98 -14.73 4.49
CA ILE A 740 9.61 -13.66 5.41
C ILE A 740 8.37 -12.87 4.94
N ASP A 741 7.67 -13.31 3.89
CA ASP A 741 6.43 -12.68 3.44
C ASP A 741 5.27 -12.96 4.41
N GLY A 742 4.34 -12.02 4.51
CA GLY A 742 3.15 -12.12 5.32
C GLY A 742 3.44 -12.07 6.81
N VAL A 743 2.83 -12.99 7.56
CA VAL A 743 2.88 -13.04 9.04
C VAL A 743 4.25 -13.45 9.59
N ALA A 744 5.17 -13.91 8.73
CA ALA A 744 6.52 -14.29 9.12
C ALA A 744 7.44 -13.07 9.33
N LEU A 745 7.09 -11.89 8.78
CA LEU A 745 7.87 -10.68 8.98
C LEU A 745 7.63 -10.11 10.38
N PRO A 746 8.67 -9.89 11.20
CA PRO A 746 8.51 -9.23 12.51
C PRO A 746 8.01 -7.79 12.36
N MET A 747 7.15 -7.35 13.28
CA MET A 747 6.54 -6.02 13.29
C MET A 747 6.99 -5.26 14.55
N PRO A 748 8.08 -4.46 14.50
CA PRO A 748 8.58 -3.73 15.66
C PRO A 748 7.82 -2.41 15.93
N THR A 749 6.90 -2.06 15.04
CA THR A 749 6.07 -0.86 15.06
C THR A 749 4.60 -1.25 15.20
N GLN A 750 3.74 -0.33 15.63
CA GLN A 750 2.29 -0.55 15.70
C GLN A 750 1.55 0.81 15.76
N TRP A 751 0.23 0.79 15.71
CA TRP A 751 -0.56 1.97 16.07
C TRP A 751 -0.69 2.07 17.60
N ILE A 752 -0.14 3.12 18.22
CA ILE A 752 -0.36 3.42 19.66
C ILE A 752 -1.33 4.60 19.78
N ASP A 753 -0.95 5.76 19.26
CA ASP A 753 -1.83 6.92 19.11
C ASP A 753 -1.63 7.65 17.76
N GLY A 754 -0.99 6.98 16.82
CA GLY A 754 -0.73 7.44 15.46
C GLY A 754 0.17 6.46 14.68
N PRO A 755 0.58 6.82 13.45
CA PRO A 755 1.21 5.90 12.52
C PRO A 755 2.68 5.60 12.85
N GLY A 756 3.10 4.36 12.61
CA GLY A 756 4.52 3.97 12.62
C GLY A 756 5.22 4.03 13.99
N ASP A 757 4.47 3.97 15.08
CA ASP A 757 4.98 4.12 16.44
C ASP A 757 5.88 2.95 16.86
N ILE A 758 7.04 3.24 17.45
CA ILE A 758 7.98 2.22 17.90
C ILE A 758 7.50 1.59 19.22
N ARG A 759 7.38 0.26 19.24
CA ARG A 759 6.98 -0.47 20.45
C ARG A 759 8.13 -0.52 21.46
N ARG A 760 7.89 -0.01 22.68
CA ARG A 760 8.77 -0.25 23.84
C ARG A 760 8.64 -1.69 24.32
N ASN A 761 9.47 -2.58 23.80
CA ASN A 761 9.42 -4.01 24.08
C ASN A 761 10.16 -4.34 25.40
N PRO A 762 9.51 -4.96 26.40
CA PRO A 762 10.19 -5.35 27.63
C PRO A 762 11.12 -6.57 27.46
N GLU A 763 11.04 -7.34 26.37
CA GLU A 763 11.97 -8.47 26.19
C GLU A 763 13.41 -7.99 25.92
N PRO A 764 14.44 -8.68 26.47
CA PRO A 764 15.84 -8.39 26.15
C PRO A 764 16.13 -8.57 24.66
N TRP A 765 16.97 -7.70 24.10
CA TRP A 765 17.34 -7.75 22.68
C TRP A 765 17.95 -9.09 22.29
N GLU A 766 18.71 -9.72 23.17
CA GLU A 766 19.35 -11.01 22.93
C GLU A 766 18.35 -12.13 22.63
N LYS A 767 17.10 -12.01 23.11
CA LYS A 767 16.02 -12.95 22.78
C LYS A 767 15.35 -12.60 21.45
N VAL A 768 15.13 -11.31 21.20
CA VAL A 768 14.38 -10.80 20.04
C VAL A 768 15.23 -10.82 18.76
N ALA A 769 16.55 -10.68 18.87
CA ALA A 769 17.47 -10.58 17.75
C ALA A 769 17.41 -11.78 16.79
N ALA A 770 17.03 -12.96 17.27
CA ALA A 770 16.91 -14.17 16.47
C ALA A 770 15.84 -14.04 15.37
N ASP A 771 14.75 -13.32 15.64
CA ASP A 771 13.67 -13.09 14.66
C ASP A 771 14.16 -12.25 13.47
N TYR A 772 15.26 -11.50 13.64
CA TYR A 772 15.87 -10.65 12.63
C TYR A 772 17.12 -11.27 11.96
N ALA A 773 17.39 -12.56 12.19
CA ALA A 773 18.56 -13.25 11.61
C ALA A 773 18.58 -13.21 10.08
N PHE A 774 17.42 -13.05 9.42
CA PHE A 774 17.32 -12.90 7.97
C PHE A 774 18.06 -11.66 7.43
N VAL A 775 18.23 -10.60 8.24
CA VAL A 775 18.99 -9.41 7.83
C VAL A 775 20.46 -9.77 7.60
N GLY A 776 21.06 -10.54 8.52
CA GLY A 776 22.43 -11.05 8.37
C GLY A 776 22.58 -12.04 7.21
N ARG A 777 21.55 -12.86 6.96
CA ARG A 777 21.51 -13.73 5.77
C ARG A 777 21.50 -12.90 4.48
N LEU A 778 20.66 -11.87 4.39
CA LEU A 778 20.63 -10.98 3.23
C LEU A 778 21.98 -10.32 3.02
N GLU A 779 22.57 -9.74 4.07
CA GLU A 779 23.89 -9.10 4.02
C GLU A 779 24.97 -10.03 3.47
N SER A 780 24.96 -11.31 3.86
CA SER A 780 25.92 -12.31 3.36
C SER A 780 25.80 -12.59 1.86
N LEU A 781 24.66 -12.27 1.24
CA LEU A 781 24.42 -12.43 -0.20
C LEU A 781 24.89 -11.22 -1.02
N ARG A 782 25.17 -10.07 -0.39
CA ARG A 782 25.64 -8.85 -1.07
C ARG A 782 26.82 -9.10 -2.02
N PRO A 783 27.87 -9.88 -1.66
CA PRO A 783 29.00 -10.14 -2.56
C PRO A 783 28.66 -10.96 -3.81
N GLN A 784 27.45 -11.53 -3.91
CA GLN A 784 26.96 -12.26 -5.08
C GLN A 784 26.22 -11.35 -6.06
N VAL A 785 25.79 -10.16 -5.64
CA VAL A 785 25.14 -9.17 -6.50
C VAL A 785 26.18 -8.52 -7.42
N ARG A 786 25.91 -8.53 -8.73
CA ARG A 786 26.79 -8.01 -9.79
C ARG A 786 26.12 -6.85 -10.50
N GLY A 787 26.90 -5.85 -10.90
CA GLY A 787 26.41 -4.64 -11.54
C GLY A 787 26.14 -3.51 -10.55
N SER A 788 26.57 -2.29 -10.86
CA SER A 788 26.37 -1.13 -9.98
C SER A 788 24.89 -0.79 -9.76
N ALA A 789 24.04 -0.98 -10.77
CA ALA A 789 22.61 -0.70 -10.67
C ALA A 789 21.89 -1.75 -9.80
N ASN A 790 22.18 -3.03 -10.00
CA ASN A 790 21.71 -4.11 -9.12
C ASN A 790 22.16 -3.90 -7.66
N LEU A 791 23.41 -3.50 -7.45
CA LEU A 791 23.95 -3.26 -6.12
C LEU A 791 23.27 -2.09 -5.41
N ALA A 792 22.98 -0.99 -6.13
CA ALA A 792 22.24 0.13 -5.58
C ALA A 792 20.81 -0.27 -5.13
N ARG A 793 20.09 -1.07 -5.95
CA ARG A 793 18.77 -1.60 -5.59
C ARG A 793 18.83 -2.60 -4.43
N PHE A 794 19.86 -3.43 -4.39
CA PHE A 794 20.08 -4.35 -3.28
C PHE A 794 20.36 -3.60 -1.96
N ASP A 795 21.23 -2.60 -2.01
CA ASP A 795 21.62 -1.82 -0.82
C ASP A 795 20.43 -1.02 -0.26
N TYR A 796 19.50 -0.56 -1.11
CA TYR A 796 18.20 -0.04 -0.66
C TYR A 796 17.49 -1.05 0.25
N TRP A 797 17.20 -2.25 -0.25
CA TRP A 797 16.46 -3.27 0.52
C TRP A 797 17.19 -3.72 1.77
N LEU A 798 18.52 -3.86 1.70
CA LEU A 798 19.33 -4.21 2.86
C LEU A 798 19.24 -3.12 3.94
N ASN A 799 19.28 -1.85 3.58
CA ASN A 799 19.15 -0.75 4.52
C ASN A 799 17.73 -0.67 5.13
N GLN A 800 16.67 -0.86 4.34
CA GLN A 800 15.30 -0.90 4.89
C GLN A 800 15.11 -2.03 5.92
N LEU A 801 15.68 -3.22 5.68
CA LEU A 801 15.60 -4.33 6.64
C LEU A 801 16.56 -4.16 7.84
N ARG A 802 17.70 -3.48 7.66
CA ARG A 802 18.58 -3.08 8.76
C ARG A 802 17.91 -2.07 9.68
N SER A 803 17.24 -1.06 9.12
CA SER A 803 16.45 -0.09 9.88
C SER A 803 15.37 -0.76 10.69
N MET A 804 14.63 -1.70 10.11
CA MET A 804 13.63 -2.48 10.85
C MET A 804 14.23 -3.23 12.06
N ARG A 805 15.41 -3.83 11.89
CA ARG A 805 16.15 -4.46 13.01
C ARG A 805 16.57 -3.43 14.06
N LEU A 806 17.06 -2.27 13.65
CA LEU A 806 17.45 -1.18 14.56
C LEU A 806 16.24 -0.63 15.33
N ILE A 807 15.09 -0.46 14.69
CA ILE A 807 13.83 -0.07 15.33
C ILE A 807 13.45 -1.07 16.43
N ALA A 808 13.57 -2.37 16.16
CA ALA A 808 13.32 -3.41 17.15
C ALA A 808 14.29 -3.34 18.35
N GLU A 809 15.59 -3.14 18.08
CA GLU A 809 16.62 -3.00 19.11
C GLU A 809 16.43 -1.74 19.97
N ILE A 810 16.06 -0.62 19.35
CA ILE A 810 15.67 0.63 20.02
C ILE A 810 14.48 0.37 20.93
N GLY A 811 13.43 -0.31 20.42
CA GLY A 811 12.26 -0.69 21.20
C GLY A 811 12.59 -1.53 22.43
N CYS A 812 13.45 -2.55 22.27
CA CYS A 812 13.92 -3.39 23.38
C CYS A 812 14.78 -2.61 24.39
N THR A 813 15.67 -1.74 23.91
CA THR A 813 16.52 -0.91 24.76
C THR A 813 15.69 0.09 25.56
N ALA A 814 14.67 0.69 24.94
CA ALA A 814 13.73 1.60 25.60
C ALA A 814 12.89 0.87 26.65
N GLY A 815 12.44 -0.35 26.38
CA GLY A 815 11.74 -1.18 27.36
C GLY A 815 12.64 -1.67 28.50
N ALA A 816 13.92 -1.90 28.25
CA ALA A 816 14.92 -2.18 29.29
C ALA A 816 15.15 -0.97 30.20
N LEU A 817 15.25 0.22 29.62
CA LEU A 817 15.35 1.47 30.38
C LEU A 817 14.12 1.70 31.26
N ASP A 818 12.91 1.45 30.72
CA ASP A 818 11.66 1.52 31.50
C ASP A 818 11.71 0.63 32.76
N ARG A 819 12.23 -0.60 32.64
CA ARG A 819 12.38 -1.51 33.80
C ARG A 819 13.40 -1.01 34.81
N GLU A 820 14.57 -0.56 34.36
CA GLU A 820 15.62 -0.09 35.26
C GLU A 820 15.18 1.17 36.03
N MET A 821 14.47 2.08 35.37
CA MET A 821 13.93 3.28 36.02
C MET A 821 12.82 2.94 37.02
N SER A 822 11.93 2.00 36.68
CA SER A 822 10.91 1.51 37.62
C SER A 822 11.56 0.83 38.84
N ALA A 823 12.59 0.02 38.64
CA ALA A 823 13.28 -0.67 39.72
C ALA A 823 14.09 0.30 40.60
N ALA A 824 14.69 1.34 40.03
CA ALA A 824 15.34 2.40 40.79
C ALA A 824 14.35 3.22 41.62
N GLY A 825 13.19 3.56 41.05
CA GLY A 825 12.13 4.28 41.76
C GLY A 825 11.49 3.51 42.92
N ALA A 826 11.62 2.18 42.94
CA ALA A 826 11.14 1.32 44.03
C ALA A 826 12.13 1.20 45.20
N LEU A 827 13.35 1.71 45.09
CA LEU A 827 14.36 1.67 46.15
C LEU A 827 14.15 2.81 47.15
N ALA A 828 14.05 2.47 48.44
CA ALA A 828 13.96 3.46 49.51
C ALA A 828 15.31 4.14 49.82
N ASP A 829 16.44 3.45 49.55
CA ASP A 829 17.78 4.02 49.71
C ASP A 829 18.18 4.81 48.47
N VAL A 830 18.28 6.13 48.63
CA VAL A 830 18.68 7.08 47.57
C VAL A 830 20.03 6.73 46.98
N ARG A 831 21.00 6.26 47.79
CA ARG A 831 22.33 5.91 47.29
C ARG A 831 22.30 4.63 46.46
N ALA A 832 21.48 3.66 46.86
CA ALA A 832 21.26 2.45 46.08
C ALA A 832 20.53 2.76 44.76
N ALA A 833 19.55 3.67 44.78
CA ALA A 833 18.86 4.15 43.59
C ALA A 833 19.83 4.86 42.63
N GLN A 834 20.67 5.77 43.13
CA GLN A 834 21.72 6.45 42.37
C GLN A 834 22.70 5.46 41.72
N GLN A 835 23.23 4.51 42.49
CA GLN A 835 24.15 3.49 41.97
C GLN A 835 23.50 2.61 40.89
N ARG A 836 22.20 2.28 41.05
CA ARG A 836 21.48 1.51 40.05
C ARG A 836 21.33 2.29 38.74
N VAL A 837 20.88 3.54 38.80
CA VAL A 837 20.70 4.34 37.57
C VAL A 837 22.03 4.61 36.88
N GLU A 838 23.10 4.88 37.63
CA GLU A 838 24.44 5.11 37.09
C GLU A 838 24.98 3.86 36.39
N LYS A 839 24.81 2.68 37.00
CA LYS A 839 25.36 1.41 36.50
C LYS A 839 24.52 0.79 35.38
N HIS A 840 23.20 0.97 35.38
CA HIS A 840 22.30 0.22 34.51
C HIS A 840 21.44 1.10 33.60
N ALA A 841 20.87 2.21 34.10
CA ALA A 841 19.95 3.03 33.32
C ALA A 841 20.68 4.02 32.38
N LEU A 842 21.72 4.71 32.87
CA LEU A 842 22.50 5.67 32.08
C LEU A 842 23.16 5.02 30.84
N PRO A 843 23.78 3.83 30.92
CA PRO A 843 24.30 3.15 29.73
C PRO A 843 23.23 2.83 28.68
N LEU A 844 22.03 2.43 29.10
CA LEU A 844 20.91 2.17 28.18
C LEU A 844 20.45 3.46 27.49
N ARG A 845 20.39 4.57 28.22
CA ARG A 845 20.04 5.88 27.66
C ARG A 845 21.08 6.40 26.66
N ILE A 846 22.37 6.15 26.90
CA ILE A 846 23.46 6.42 25.94
C ILE A 846 23.31 5.52 24.72
N ARG A 847 23.06 4.22 24.91
CA ARG A 847 22.85 3.27 23.81
C ARG A 847 21.67 3.67 22.92
N LEU A 848 20.58 4.18 23.48
CA LEU A 848 19.45 4.71 22.72
C LEU A 848 19.86 5.85 21.78
N ALA A 849 20.70 6.79 22.24
CA ALA A 849 21.18 7.89 21.40
C ALA A 849 22.07 7.40 20.25
N THR A 850 22.95 6.42 20.51
CA THR A 850 23.77 5.77 19.49
C THR A 850 22.88 5.05 18.46
N LEU A 851 21.96 4.21 18.92
CA LEU A 851 21.07 3.45 18.03
C LEU A 851 20.18 4.35 17.20
N TRP A 852 19.67 5.45 17.77
CA TRP A 852 18.89 6.44 17.04
C TRP A 852 19.68 7.08 15.90
N THR A 853 20.93 7.45 16.19
CA THR A 853 21.86 8.00 15.18
C THR A 853 22.15 6.97 14.08
N GLU A 854 22.33 5.69 14.44
CA GLU A 854 22.53 4.60 13.49
C GLU A 854 21.28 4.35 12.62
N LEU A 855 20.08 4.43 13.21
CA LEU A 855 18.81 4.30 12.50
C LEU A 855 18.67 5.37 11.41
N LEU A 856 18.78 6.66 11.78
CA LEU A 856 18.61 7.73 10.80
C LEU A 856 19.68 7.71 9.70
N ARG A 857 20.92 7.35 10.05
CA ARG A 857 21.96 7.13 9.04
C ARG A 857 21.59 6.00 8.06
N THR A 858 21.01 4.92 8.57
CA THR A 858 20.58 3.77 7.76
C THR A 858 19.38 4.14 6.88
N GLU A 859 18.40 4.88 7.41
CA GLU A 859 17.29 5.43 6.63
C GLU A 859 17.77 6.38 5.53
N ILE A 860 18.70 7.29 5.81
CA ILE A 860 19.29 8.17 4.79
C ILE A 860 20.05 7.37 3.73
N ALA A 861 20.70 6.27 4.10
CA ALA A 861 21.35 5.35 3.17
C ALA A 861 20.36 4.50 2.34
N GLY A 862 19.10 4.42 2.77
CA GLY A 862 17.97 3.82 2.03
C GLY A 862 17.11 4.84 1.28
N ALA A 863 17.12 6.11 1.64
CA ALA A 863 16.22 7.12 1.06
C ALA A 863 16.38 7.29 -0.46
N SER A 864 15.28 7.34 -1.21
CA SER A 864 15.33 7.39 -2.67
C SER A 864 14.30 8.35 -3.27
N ASN A 865 13.16 8.49 -2.61
CA ASN A 865 12.02 9.29 -3.02
C ASN A 865 11.47 10.09 -1.83
N VAL A 866 10.44 10.90 -2.07
CA VAL A 866 9.82 11.75 -1.05
C VAL A 866 9.19 10.95 0.10
N GLY A 867 8.72 9.73 -0.16
CA GLY A 867 8.13 8.86 0.86
C GLY A 867 9.14 8.45 1.95
N GLU A 868 10.40 8.18 1.59
CA GLU A 868 11.43 7.92 2.62
C GLU A 868 11.86 9.19 3.36
N LEU A 869 11.74 10.37 2.76
CA LEU A 869 11.88 11.63 3.51
C LEU A 869 10.73 11.78 4.53
N GLY A 870 9.53 11.35 4.15
CA GLY A 870 8.38 11.23 5.05
C GLY A 870 8.66 10.28 6.22
N THR A 871 9.27 9.11 5.97
CA THR A 871 9.65 8.15 7.03
C THR A 871 10.63 8.77 8.03
N LEU A 872 11.63 9.53 7.55
CA LEU A 872 12.56 10.28 8.41
C LEU A 872 11.82 11.30 9.28
N ALA A 873 10.87 12.04 8.69
CA ALA A 873 10.07 13.01 9.42
C ALA A 873 9.14 12.35 10.45
N ASN A 874 8.54 11.20 10.12
CA ASN A 874 7.76 10.40 11.06
C ASN A 874 8.62 9.97 12.25
N LEU A 875 9.78 9.36 12.01
CA LEU A 875 10.69 8.95 13.11
C LEU A 875 11.05 10.12 14.02
N GLU A 876 11.34 11.30 13.47
CA GLU A 876 11.67 12.50 14.24
C GLU A 876 10.47 13.07 15.01
N GLN A 877 9.33 13.26 14.35
CA GLN A 877 8.15 13.90 14.94
C GLN A 877 7.35 12.96 15.86
N ARG A 878 7.10 11.72 15.42
CA ARG A 878 6.34 10.70 16.14
C ARG A 878 7.21 10.02 17.19
N SER A 879 8.29 9.37 16.74
CA SER A 879 9.05 8.49 17.63
C SER A 879 9.98 9.27 18.57
N ARG A 880 10.82 10.18 18.07
CA ARG A 880 11.74 10.91 18.95
C ARG A 880 11.02 11.89 19.86
N VAL A 881 10.23 12.80 19.27
CA VAL A 881 9.64 13.93 20.01
C VAL A 881 8.31 13.58 20.67
N HIS A 882 7.30 13.09 19.93
CA HIS A 882 5.98 12.81 20.50
C HIS A 882 6.00 11.65 21.51
N GLN A 883 6.51 10.47 21.14
CA GLN A 883 6.62 9.31 22.05
C GLN A 883 7.70 9.50 23.12
N ARG A 884 8.52 10.55 23.02
CA ARG A 884 9.71 10.80 23.85
C ARG A 884 10.56 9.53 23.96
N LEU A 885 10.78 8.84 22.84
CA LEU A 885 11.34 7.48 22.85
C LEU A 885 12.67 7.43 23.59
N LEU A 886 13.52 8.43 23.36
CA LEU A 886 14.81 8.59 24.03
C LEU A 886 14.63 9.25 25.41
N GLU A 887 13.87 10.33 25.49
CA GLU A 887 13.92 11.31 26.58
C GLU A 887 12.90 11.09 27.70
N LYS A 888 12.06 10.04 27.63
CA LYS A 888 10.98 9.74 28.59
C LYS A 888 11.42 9.86 30.06
N HIS A 889 12.62 9.36 30.38
CA HIS A 889 13.15 9.26 31.74
C HIS A 889 14.20 10.31 32.10
N ASP A 890 14.55 11.23 31.20
CA ASP A 890 15.72 12.10 31.36
C ASP A 890 15.66 12.95 32.63
N HIS A 891 14.48 13.50 32.95
CA HIS A 891 14.28 14.28 34.18
C HIS A 891 14.52 13.43 35.44
N GLN A 892 13.97 12.22 35.51
CA GLN A 892 14.15 11.33 36.66
C GLN A 892 15.61 10.83 36.77
N LEU A 893 16.26 10.57 35.63
CA LEU A 893 17.67 10.19 35.57
C LEU A 893 18.56 11.31 36.15
N VAL A 894 18.39 12.55 35.68
CA VAL A 894 19.17 13.71 36.19
C VAL A 894 18.94 13.90 37.69
N GLN A 895 17.70 13.78 38.16
CA GLN A 895 17.38 13.88 39.59
C GLN A 895 18.09 12.81 40.43
N LEU A 896 18.13 11.56 39.97
CA LEU A 896 18.77 10.47 40.71
C LEU A 896 20.30 10.49 40.60
N LEU A 897 20.86 10.94 39.48
CA LEU A 897 22.31 11.04 39.27
C LEU A 897 22.92 12.24 40.00
N GLY A 898 22.19 13.34 40.11
CA GLY A 898 22.67 14.61 40.68
C GLY A 898 23.54 15.43 39.73
N TYR A 899 23.56 15.10 38.43
CA TYR A 899 24.27 15.82 37.38
C TYR A 899 23.58 15.65 36.02
N ASP A 900 23.88 16.55 35.07
CA ASP A 900 23.32 16.52 33.71
C ASP A 900 23.81 15.32 32.90
N LEU A 901 22.95 14.79 32.02
CA LEU A 901 23.32 13.65 31.16
C LEU A 901 24.55 14.00 30.29
N PRO A 902 25.50 13.07 30.11
CA PRO A 902 26.69 13.30 29.30
C PRO A 902 26.33 13.54 27.83
N LEU A 903 27.22 14.20 27.08
CA LEU A 903 27.01 14.48 25.64
C LEU A 903 26.69 13.22 24.81
N ALA A 904 27.26 12.07 25.19
CA ALA A 904 26.99 10.78 24.54
C ALA A 904 25.53 10.30 24.67
N ALA A 905 24.72 10.90 25.56
CA ALA A 905 23.29 10.63 25.68
C ALA A 905 22.44 11.40 24.64
N TRP A 906 23.05 12.17 23.74
CA TRP A 906 22.34 12.92 22.71
C TRP A 906 22.69 12.40 21.30
N PRO A 907 21.70 12.19 20.40
CA PRO A 907 21.99 11.83 19.03
C PRO A 907 22.84 12.89 18.33
N THR A 908 23.73 12.47 17.43
CA THR A 908 24.53 13.43 16.65
C THR A 908 23.66 14.12 15.60
N ARG A 909 23.99 15.37 15.24
CA ARG A 909 23.34 16.06 14.12
C ARG A 909 24.04 15.80 12.78
N ASP A 910 25.33 15.51 12.80
CA ASP A 910 26.14 15.32 11.60
C ASP A 910 25.82 14.01 10.88
N TYR A 911 25.88 14.05 9.55
CA TYR A 911 25.85 12.87 8.72
C TYR A 911 27.22 12.19 8.69
N ALA A 912 27.26 10.89 8.98
CA ALA A 912 28.47 10.05 8.94
C ALA A 912 28.24 8.72 8.20
N GLY A 913 27.33 8.73 7.22
CA GLY A 913 27.03 7.58 6.35
C GLY A 913 27.70 7.67 4.97
N PRO A 914 27.38 6.74 4.05
CA PRO A 914 27.92 6.75 2.70
C PRO A 914 27.47 7.99 1.91
N ALA A 915 28.38 8.59 1.15
CA ALA A 915 28.02 9.64 0.22
C ALA A 915 27.15 9.10 -0.92
N ARG A 916 26.15 9.87 -1.37
CA ARG A 916 25.22 9.46 -2.42
C ARG A 916 24.47 10.63 -3.06
N ILE A 917 24.00 10.39 -4.28
CA ILE A 917 23.09 11.28 -5.02
C ILE A 917 21.67 10.70 -4.89
N ILE A 918 20.70 11.54 -4.55
CA ILE A 918 19.28 11.18 -4.53
C ILE A 918 18.53 12.11 -5.48
N VAL A 919 17.68 11.54 -6.34
CA VAL A 919 16.77 12.28 -7.22
C VAL A 919 15.35 11.84 -6.82
N PRO A 920 14.66 12.60 -5.96
CA PRO A 920 13.44 12.13 -5.30
C PRO A 920 12.26 11.86 -6.25
N THR A 921 12.25 12.55 -7.40
CA THR A 921 11.15 12.51 -8.38
C THR A 921 11.73 12.28 -9.76
N VAL A 922 11.23 11.26 -10.47
CA VAL A 922 11.75 10.86 -11.78
C VAL A 922 10.63 10.83 -12.80
N ARG A 923 10.54 11.88 -13.62
CA ARG A 923 9.64 11.93 -14.77
C ARG A 923 10.23 11.13 -15.93
N THR A 924 9.41 10.30 -16.58
CA THR A 924 9.86 9.55 -17.77
C THR A 924 9.24 10.05 -19.07
N ALA A 925 8.31 10.99 -18.99
CA ALA A 925 7.70 11.66 -20.13
C ALA A 925 7.30 13.09 -19.78
N ALA A 926 7.34 13.99 -20.78
CA ALA A 926 6.92 15.39 -20.66
C ALA A 926 6.22 15.85 -21.94
N PRO A 927 5.22 16.76 -21.85
CA PRO A 927 4.58 17.35 -23.01
C PRO A 927 5.54 18.26 -23.78
N ALA A 928 5.18 18.58 -25.02
CA ALA A 928 5.96 19.50 -25.85
C ALA A 928 6.12 20.87 -25.17
N GLY A 929 7.34 21.42 -25.21
CA GLY A 929 7.61 22.75 -24.66
C GLY A 929 7.82 22.82 -23.14
N GLU A 930 7.57 21.75 -22.38
CA GLU A 930 7.85 21.72 -20.93
C GLU A 930 9.34 21.53 -20.66
N SER A 931 9.97 22.50 -19.99
CA SER A 931 11.31 22.32 -19.41
C SER A 931 11.19 21.60 -18.06
N LEU A 932 11.90 20.49 -17.91
CA LEU A 932 11.84 19.68 -16.70
C LEU A 932 12.85 20.15 -15.67
N LYS A 933 12.35 20.41 -14.47
CA LYS A 933 13.15 20.78 -13.31
C LYS A 933 13.49 19.53 -12.49
N ILE A 934 14.78 19.25 -12.33
CA ILE A 934 15.28 18.09 -11.61
C ILE A 934 15.78 18.53 -10.24
N ARG A 935 15.15 18.05 -9.17
CA ARG A 935 15.63 18.22 -7.80
C ARG A 935 16.62 17.10 -7.44
N VAL A 936 17.74 17.48 -6.83
CA VAL A 936 18.84 16.59 -6.48
C VAL A 936 19.25 16.83 -5.04
N LEU A 937 19.43 15.76 -4.26
CA LEU A 937 20.02 15.81 -2.92
C LEU A 937 21.44 15.22 -2.98
N LEU A 938 22.43 16.00 -2.51
CA LEU A 938 23.84 15.58 -2.48
C LEU A 938 24.27 15.26 -1.05
N VAL A 939 24.17 13.98 -0.67
CA VAL A 939 24.46 13.52 0.69
C VAL A 939 25.93 13.18 0.80
N SER A 940 26.65 13.77 1.76
CA SER A 940 28.07 13.51 2.01
C SER A 940 28.48 13.92 3.43
N THR A 941 29.66 13.52 3.89
CA THR A 941 30.17 13.91 5.21
C THR A 941 30.81 15.30 5.21
N LYS A 942 31.19 15.81 4.03
CA LYS A 942 31.81 17.13 3.84
C LYS A 942 30.82 18.16 3.28
N PRO A 943 31.02 19.47 3.52
CA PRO A 943 30.13 20.52 3.01
C PRO A 943 30.35 20.84 1.52
N GLU A 944 31.57 20.70 1.01
CA GLU A 944 31.89 20.97 -0.40
C GLU A 944 31.33 19.86 -1.29
N THR A 945 30.39 20.22 -2.16
CA THR A 945 29.87 19.31 -3.19
C THR A 945 29.67 20.07 -4.49
N ASP A 946 30.44 19.67 -5.51
CA ASP A 946 30.22 20.10 -6.89
C ASP A 946 29.50 18.97 -7.63
N GLY A 947 28.40 19.32 -8.28
CA GLY A 947 27.63 18.39 -9.08
C GLY A 947 27.14 19.04 -10.37
N SER A 948 26.89 18.20 -11.36
CA SER A 948 26.36 18.62 -12.65
C SER A 948 25.33 17.63 -13.17
N LEU A 949 24.36 18.17 -13.89
CA LEU A 949 23.47 17.39 -14.75
C LEU A 949 24.12 17.29 -16.12
N ARG A 950 24.24 16.07 -16.64
CA ARG A 950 24.69 15.79 -18.00
C ARG A 950 23.54 15.24 -18.82
N TRP A 951 23.31 15.79 -20.01
CA TRP A 951 22.23 15.33 -20.88
C TRP A 951 22.61 15.33 -22.36
N ARG A 952 21.89 14.55 -23.17
CA ARG A 952 21.96 14.59 -24.65
C ARG A 952 20.62 14.20 -25.27
N TRP A 953 20.41 14.57 -26.53
CA TRP A 953 19.31 14.00 -27.30
C TRP A 953 19.60 12.51 -27.54
N VAL A 954 18.58 11.66 -27.44
CA VAL A 954 18.76 10.22 -27.70
C VAL A 954 19.23 10.04 -29.14
N GLY A 955 20.33 9.28 -29.31
CA GLY A 955 20.98 9.08 -30.62
C GLY A 955 22.18 9.99 -30.88
N GLU A 956 22.34 11.10 -30.15
CA GLU A 956 23.55 11.92 -30.25
C GLU A 956 24.72 11.29 -29.45
N PRO A 957 25.97 11.46 -29.89
CA PRO A 957 27.12 10.91 -29.16
C PRO A 957 27.52 11.77 -27.96
N THR A 958 27.30 13.09 -28.00
CA THR A 958 27.92 14.05 -27.07
C THR A 958 26.96 14.53 -25.99
N TYR A 959 27.41 14.47 -24.74
CA TYR A 959 26.71 15.06 -23.60
C TYR A 959 27.00 16.55 -23.47
N ARG A 960 25.96 17.30 -23.12
CA ARG A 960 25.97 18.68 -22.64
C ARG A 960 25.94 18.66 -21.11
N THR A 961 26.55 19.66 -20.47
CA THR A 961 26.67 19.72 -19.00
C THR A 961 26.04 21.00 -18.48
N VAL A 962 25.25 20.89 -17.42
CA VAL A 962 24.60 21.98 -16.69
C VAL A 962 25.00 21.89 -15.22
N PRO A 963 25.58 22.94 -14.60
CA PRO A 963 25.91 22.90 -13.18
C PRO A 963 24.64 22.81 -12.33
N LEU A 964 24.71 22.07 -11.22
CA LEU A 964 23.62 22.05 -10.25
C LEU A 964 23.56 23.38 -9.49
N ARG A 965 22.39 24.01 -9.45
CA ARG A 965 22.13 25.22 -8.66
C ARG A 965 21.76 24.84 -7.24
N HIS A 966 22.52 25.36 -6.27
CA HIS A 966 22.18 25.20 -4.85
C HIS A 966 20.88 25.92 -4.49
N VAL A 967 19.99 25.24 -3.76
CA VAL A 967 18.73 25.81 -3.25
C VAL A 967 18.87 26.16 -1.78
N ALA A 968 19.12 25.15 -0.95
CA ALA A 968 19.32 25.26 0.49
C ALA A 968 19.90 23.94 1.02
N ARG A 969 20.67 23.98 2.12
CA ARG A 969 21.29 22.79 2.74
C ARG A 969 21.97 21.91 1.70
N ARG A 970 21.55 20.66 1.51
CA ARG A 970 22.07 19.77 0.45
C ARG A 970 21.09 19.53 -0.69
N VAL A 971 20.17 20.47 -0.90
CA VAL A 971 19.17 20.45 -1.96
C VAL A 971 19.64 21.32 -3.11
N TYR A 972 19.63 20.73 -4.31
CA TYR A 972 20.07 21.35 -5.56
C TYR A 972 19.03 21.14 -6.65
N GLU A 973 19.13 21.94 -7.71
CA GLU A 973 18.24 21.88 -8.86
C GLU A 973 19.00 22.09 -10.17
N ALA A 974 18.53 21.45 -11.25
CA ALA A 974 18.94 21.73 -12.61
C ALA A 974 17.75 21.61 -13.57
N GLU A 975 17.86 22.20 -14.75
CA GLU A 975 16.80 22.19 -15.76
C GLU A 975 17.26 21.44 -17.00
N LEU A 976 16.35 20.62 -17.54
CA LEU A 976 16.48 19.96 -18.83
C LEU A 976 15.79 20.81 -19.91
N PRO A 977 16.29 20.77 -21.15
CA PRO A 977 15.63 21.44 -22.26
C PRO A 977 14.23 20.85 -22.51
N ALA A 978 13.37 21.66 -23.14
CA ALA A 978 12.06 21.20 -23.56
C ALA A 978 12.13 20.19 -24.72
N LEU A 979 11.25 19.20 -24.68
CA LEU A 979 11.06 18.22 -25.76
C LEU A 979 10.18 18.80 -26.88
N GLY A 980 10.36 18.30 -28.09
CA GLY A 980 9.57 18.68 -29.27
C GLY A 980 9.66 17.64 -30.39
N ALA A 981 9.00 17.91 -31.52
CA ALA A 981 8.96 16.96 -32.64
C ALA A 981 10.36 16.65 -33.23
N GLU A 982 11.24 17.65 -33.30
CA GLU A 982 12.62 17.49 -33.79
C GLU A 982 13.51 16.72 -32.80
N HIS A 983 13.23 16.88 -31.50
CA HIS A 983 13.98 16.27 -30.41
C HIS A 983 12.99 15.60 -29.42
N PRO A 984 12.46 14.42 -29.78
CA PRO A 984 11.36 13.79 -29.05
C PRO A 984 11.81 12.99 -27.83
N ALA A 985 13.11 12.86 -27.60
CA ALA A 985 13.65 12.12 -26.46
C ALA A 985 15.03 12.66 -26.07
N LEU A 986 15.29 12.69 -24.77
CA LEU A 986 16.60 12.97 -24.20
C LEU A 986 16.95 11.91 -23.16
N GLU A 987 18.24 11.79 -22.87
CA GLU A 987 18.73 11.07 -21.70
C GLU A 987 19.63 11.96 -20.85
N TYR A 988 19.61 11.74 -19.52
CA TYR A 988 20.40 12.52 -18.59
C TYR A 988 20.94 11.69 -17.42
N ALA A 989 21.98 12.20 -16.78
CA ALA A 989 22.55 11.67 -15.55
C ALA A 989 22.99 12.82 -14.65
N ILE A 990 23.09 12.56 -13.35
CA ILE A 990 23.69 13.47 -12.38
C ILE A 990 25.07 12.92 -12.01
N GLU A 991 26.10 13.75 -12.06
CA GLU A 991 27.46 13.42 -11.65
C GLU A 991 27.91 14.39 -10.57
N ALA A 992 28.48 13.89 -9.46
CA ALA A 992 28.99 14.73 -8.38
C ALA A 992 30.22 14.10 -7.73
N THR A 993 31.16 14.95 -7.26
CA THR A 993 32.28 14.48 -6.44
C THR A 993 31.90 14.66 -4.97
N LEU A 994 31.69 13.54 -4.27
CA LEU A 994 31.26 13.52 -2.87
C LEU A 994 32.27 12.73 -2.04
N ASP A 995 32.74 13.33 -0.95
CA ASP A 995 33.75 12.75 -0.06
C ASP A 995 35.05 12.28 -0.75
N GLY A 996 35.38 12.93 -1.89
CA GLY A 996 36.58 12.63 -2.68
C GLY A 996 36.40 11.50 -3.70
N ALA A 997 35.19 10.97 -3.87
CA ALA A 997 34.86 9.96 -4.88
C ALA A 997 33.83 10.51 -5.88
N SER A 998 33.89 10.05 -7.13
CA SER A 998 32.88 10.37 -8.15
C SER A 998 31.64 9.49 -7.97
N HIS A 999 30.47 10.10 -8.01
CA HIS A 999 29.16 9.43 -7.92
C HIS A 999 28.33 9.77 -9.15
N ARG A 1000 27.51 8.81 -9.57
CA ARG A 1000 26.60 8.96 -10.71
C ARG A 1000 25.20 8.46 -10.36
N TRP A 1001 24.19 9.21 -10.78
CA TRP A 1001 22.80 8.78 -10.79
C TRP A 1001 22.20 8.85 -12.20
N PRO A 1002 21.48 7.82 -12.68
CA PRO A 1002 21.36 6.50 -12.04
C PRO A 1002 22.70 5.76 -12.03
N ALA A 1003 22.87 4.83 -11.09
CA ALA A 1003 24.01 3.92 -11.11
C ALA A 1003 23.92 3.02 -12.36
N SER A 1004 24.99 2.88 -13.14
CA SER A 1004 25.02 2.05 -14.34
C SER A 1004 26.44 1.80 -14.82
N ASP A 1005 26.81 0.52 -14.97
CA ASP A 1005 28.10 0.12 -15.58
C ASP A 1005 28.10 0.30 -17.11
N ARG A 1006 26.92 0.50 -17.69
CA ARG A 1006 26.69 0.80 -19.11
C ARG A 1006 26.57 2.29 -19.39
N GLU A 1007 26.81 3.14 -18.39
CA GLU A 1007 26.60 4.59 -18.45
C GLU A 1007 25.20 5.00 -18.96
N LEU A 1008 24.17 4.18 -18.70
CA LEU A 1008 22.79 4.50 -19.11
C LEU A 1008 22.29 5.72 -18.33
N GLY A 1009 21.72 6.70 -19.03
CA GLY A 1009 21.01 7.82 -18.42
C GLY A 1009 19.56 7.48 -18.10
N GLN A 1010 18.93 8.31 -17.26
CA GLN A 1010 17.48 8.38 -17.17
C GLN A 1010 16.94 8.99 -18.47
N THR A 1011 15.94 8.36 -19.07
CA THR A 1011 15.35 8.83 -20.32
C THR A 1011 14.02 9.55 -20.08
N VAL A 1012 13.79 10.60 -20.86
CA VAL A 1012 12.53 11.34 -20.92
C VAL A 1012 12.09 11.41 -22.37
N ILE A 1013 10.85 11.01 -22.65
CA ILE A 1013 10.27 11.04 -24.00
C ILE A 1013 9.11 12.04 -24.10
N LEU A 1014 8.84 12.47 -25.32
CA LEU A 1014 7.74 13.37 -25.63
C LEU A 1014 6.40 12.65 -25.43
N ALA A 1015 5.62 13.13 -24.47
CA ALA A 1015 4.23 12.76 -24.29
C ALA A 1015 3.40 13.43 -25.39
N GLU A 1016 2.91 12.63 -26.35
CA GLU A 1016 2.01 13.17 -27.36
C GLU A 1016 0.63 13.43 -26.76
N SER A 1017 0.08 14.58 -27.10
CA SER A 1017 -1.33 14.91 -26.97
C SER A 1017 -1.92 15.14 -28.35
N ASP A 1018 -3.19 14.79 -28.53
CA ASP A 1018 -3.96 15.13 -29.73
C ASP A 1018 -4.18 16.65 -29.88
#